data_AF-A0A7X7W0R8-F1
#
_entry.id   AF-A0A7X7W0R8-F1
#
_cell.length_a   1.000
_cell.length_b   1.000
_cell.length_c   1.000
_cell.angle_alpha   90.00
_cell.angle_beta   90.00
_cell.angle_gamma   90.00
#
_symmetry.space_group_name_H-M   'P 1'
#
loop_
_entity.id
_entity.type
_entity.pdbx_description
1 polymer ?
#
loop_
_entity_poly.entity_id
_entity_poly.type
_entity_poly.pdbx_seq_one_letter_code
_entity_poly.pdbx_strand_id
1 'polypeptide(L)'
;MKRMTARKLSKLLAVAFILTFAISGTGISNGDTVDSAGGGMEISDASAIRRTDTYEYYISRYKDAARPQIEVEVEVDKYIDTDMDVEILENFEGSAGKSLKTDEMGYVTWEVDVPREGLYNLYIEYFPIEGRSASIEREVWINDESPFNDAKHIVFSRVWVNAEEVRRDNRDNDIRPRQVEQPRWQSSYFFDSMGYYNDPYLFYFKQGKNTLKLVSVKEPMVIKTLKLTQCSTVPTYEERLREWKEKGYEVYDGEAIFIQGESASYKSDPTLYPLNDRTSPNTVPYHKSKIRLNTIGSTNWQQPGQWIEWKVNVDKEGLYQITIKGRQNITRGQYSSRRLLINGEVPFREVENIPFGFTALWQNFVLGGEDEPYLFYLKKGENTIRMEVVLGDVAEILRKAEESVYILNSAYRKILMIVGSSPDRYRDYQLHKKIPDVIKTLGEQGELLRSLSDKLVQLTGQRGSNHAILNRLAYQLDDMAKRPRTIQNRMVQFRDNVGALGTWINDTRNQPFEIDYFVISAPGEEIPKAEASFFRRMIHEISAFIASFTEDYSSVGNVYETDEAITVWITTGRDQAQVLKKIIDDSFVPETGIAVNLELVQQNVLLPATVAGRGPDVALSVFNSDPVNYATRNAAVDLTQFPDLNEVLREFTDASLLPFRFQGGLYGLPEQQLFLMMFYRKDILEEL
;
A
#
# COMPACT_ATOMS: atom_id res chain seq x y z
N MET A 1 46.40 36.91 0.38
CA MET A 1 45.89 36.15 1.55
C MET A 1 44.67 35.26 1.30
N LYS A 2 43.72 35.56 0.37
CA LYS A 2 42.49 34.75 0.18
C LYS A 2 42.63 33.39 -0.56
N ARG A 3 43.65 33.17 -1.38
CA ARG A 3 43.84 31.87 -2.10
C ARG A 3 44.56 30.80 -1.29
N MET A 4 45.31 31.20 -0.26
CA MET A 4 46.11 30.28 0.56
C MET A 4 45.27 29.63 1.67
N THR A 5 44.23 30.31 2.14
CA THR A 5 43.25 29.82 3.11
C THR A 5 42.29 28.79 2.50
N ALA A 6 41.84 28.97 1.26
CA ALA A 6 40.97 28.01 0.57
C ALA A 6 41.63 26.64 0.34
N ARG A 7 42.94 26.61 0.00
CA ARG A 7 43.72 25.37 -0.20
C ARG A 7 44.06 24.64 1.10
N LYS A 8 44.10 25.33 2.24
CA LYS A 8 44.30 24.71 3.55
C LYS A 8 42.98 24.13 4.08
N LEU A 9 41.84 24.79 3.81
CA LEU A 9 40.52 24.32 4.20
C LEU A 9 40.10 23.05 3.44
N SER A 10 40.40 22.94 2.15
CA SER A 10 40.08 21.74 1.35
C SER A 10 40.92 20.51 1.73
N LYS A 11 42.16 20.72 2.20
CA LYS A 11 43.03 19.63 2.69
C LYS A 11 42.62 19.15 4.08
N LEU A 12 42.10 20.04 4.93
CA LEU A 12 41.55 19.69 6.24
C LEU A 12 40.25 18.88 6.12
N LEU A 13 39.38 19.22 5.16
CA LEU A 13 38.16 18.45 4.86
C LEU A 13 38.45 17.06 4.28
N ALA A 14 39.49 16.90 3.46
CA ALA A 14 39.89 15.60 2.92
C ALA A 14 40.50 14.68 4.00
N VAL A 15 41.22 15.23 4.98
CA VAL A 15 41.80 14.46 6.11
C VAL A 15 40.72 14.07 7.13
N ALA A 16 39.70 14.91 7.35
CA ALA A 16 38.54 14.57 8.19
C ALA A 16 37.67 13.45 7.59
N PHE A 17 37.62 13.34 6.26
CA PHE A 17 36.87 12.28 5.55
C PHE A 17 37.60 10.93 5.51
N ILE A 18 38.93 10.91 5.69
CA ILE A 18 39.74 9.68 5.72
C ILE A 18 39.84 9.10 7.14
N LEU A 19 39.76 9.94 8.19
CA LEU A 19 39.77 9.48 9.58
C LEU A 19 38.44 8.89 10.07
N THR A 20 37.33 9.14 9.36
CA THR A 20 36.00 8.58 9.69
C THR A 20 35.80 7.14 9.18
N PHE A 21 36.73 6.59 8.38
CA PHE A 21 36.66 5.23 7.84
C PHE A 21 37.61 4.22 8.49
N ALA A 22 38.33 4.59 9.56
CA ALA A 22 39.39 3.76 10.15
C ALA A 22 39.15 3.30 11.60
N ILE A 23 37.96 3.49 12.18
CA ILE A 23 37.65 3.00 13.53
C ILE A 23 36.34 2.22 13.51
N SER A 24 36.45 0.95 13.14
CA SER A 24 35.50 -0.09 13.54
C SER A 24 36.28 -1.38 13.66
N GLY A 25 36.79 -1.62 14.87
CA GLY A 25 37.59 -2.79 15.21
C GLY A 25 37.47 -3.13 16.69
N THR A 26 36.91 -4.31 16.94
CA THR A 26 36.98 -5.14 18.14
C THR A 26 35.99 -4.89 19.30
N GLY A 27 35.00 -5.78 19.38
CA GLY A 27 34.32 -6.18 20.60
C GLY A 27 34.12 -7.70 20.55
N ILE A 28 34.80 -8.41 21.44
CA ILE A 28 34.76 -9.87 21.62
C ILE A 28 33.50 -10.22 22.43
N SER A 29 32.80 -11.28 22.06
CA SER A 29 31.88 -12.00 22.94
C SER A 29 31.97 -13.50 22.68
N ASN A 30 32.25 -14.25 23.74
CA ASN A 30 32.32 -15.71 23.78
C ASN A 30 30.93 -16.31 23.51
N GLY A 31 30.90 -17.42 22.76
CA GLY A 31 29.74 -18.28 22.61
C GLY A 31 30.17 -19.73 22.85
N ASP A 32 29.70 -20.31 23.95
CA ASP A 32 29.94 -21.69 24.33
C ASP A 32 29.34 -22.67 23.31
N THR A 33 30.03 -23.79 23.17
CA THR A 33 29.70 -24.92 22.31
C THR A 33 28.69 -25.82 23.01
N VAL A 34 27.65 -26.24 22.29
CA VAL A 34 26.83 -27.40 22.66
C VAL A 34 26.70 -28.30 21.44
N ASP A 35 27.24 -29.50 21.57
CA ASP A 35 27.08 -30.64 20.68
C ASP A 35 25.60 -31.07 20.60
N SER A 36 25.13 -31.40 19.40
CA SER A 36 23.99 -32.29 19.25
C SER A 36 24.22 -33.25 18.08
N ALA A 37 24.19 -34.52 18.47
CA ALA A 37 24.49 -35.72 17.71
C ALA A 37 23.57 -35.92 16.50
N GLY A 38 24.13 -36.60 15.49
CA GLY A 38 23.44 -36.95 14.26
C GLY A 38 22.29 -37.92 14.44
N GLY A 39 21.26 -37.71 13.62
CA GLY A 39 20.29 -38.71 13.17
C GLY A 39 20.11 -38.50 11.68
N GLY A 40 20.46 -39.50 10.88
CA GLY A 40 20.18 -39.50 9.44
C GLY A 40 18.70 -39.73 9.22
N MET A 41 18.07 -38.85 8.45
CA MET A 41 16.71 -39.05 7.94
C MET A 41 16.77 -39.08 6.41
N GLU A 42 16.19 -40.12 5.83
CA GLU A 42 16.16 -40.40 4.40
C GLU A 42 15.40 -39.30 3.65
N ILE A 43 16.05 -38.71 2.65
CA ILE A 43 15.46 -37.70 1.77
C ILE A 43 14.53 -38.42 0.78
N SER A 44 13.23 -38.31 0.99
CA SER A 44 12.22 -38.75 0.02
C SER A 44 12.21 -37.83 -1.19
N ASP A 45 12.25 -38.45 -2.37
CA ASP A 45 12.10 -37.97 -3.75
C ASP A 45 11.94 -36.44 -3.99
N ALA A 46 13.08 -35.77 -4.17
CA ALA A 46 13.23 -34.31 -4.29
C ALA A 46 13.22 -33.81 -5.75
N SER A 47 12.28 -34.27 -6.59
CA SER A 47 12.32 -33.97 -8.03
C SER A 47 11.61 -32.69 -8.49
N ALA A 48 10.95 -31.91 -7.62
CA ALA A 48 10.48 -30.56 -7.98
C ALA A 48 10.50 -29.58 -6.80
N ILE A 49 11.42 -28.60 -6.82
CA ILE A 49 11.33 -27.39 -6.01
C ILE A 49 10.26 -26.50 -6.65
N ARG A 50 8.98 -26.79 -6.45
CA ARG A 50 7.86 -25.97 -6.95
C ARG A 50 6.75 -25.89 -5.92
N ARG A 51 6.11 -24.73 -5.83
CA ARG A 51 4.93 -24.54 -4.99
C ARG A 51 3.72 -25.24 -5.60
N THR A 52 3.00 -26.03 -4.81
CA THR A 52 1.77 -26.74 -5.22
C THR A 52 0.50 -26.05 -4.71
N ASP A 53 0.64 -24.95 -3.97
CA ASP A 53 -0.44 -24.18 -3.34
C ASP A 53 -0.78 -22.89 -4.11
N THR A 54 -0.26 -22.69 -5.33
CA THR A 54 -0.48 -21.46 -6.12
C THR A 54 -1.70 -21.55 -7.03
N TYR A 55 -2.29 -20.41 -7.39
CA TYR A 55 -3.38 -20.36 -8.38
C TYR A 55 -2.94 -20.89 -9.76
N GLU A 56 -1.71 -20.62 -10.21
CA GLU A 56 -1.17 -21.17 -11.46
C GLU A 56 -1.16 -22.71 -11.43
N TYR A 57 -0.69 -23.30 -10.32
CA TYR A 57 -0.70 -24.74 -10.15
C TYR A 57 -2.14 -25.27 -10.16
N TYR A 58 -3.04 -24.61 -9.42
CA TYR A 58 -4.46 -24.94 -9.37
C TYR A 58 -5.11 -24.98 -10.76
N ILE A 59 -5.02 -23.88 -11.53
CA ILE A 59 -5.66 -23.78 -12.84
C ILE A 59 -5.04 -24.75 -13.86
N SER A 60 -3.73 -25.05 -13.74
CA SER A 60 -3.06 -26.01 -14.63
C SER A 60 -3.62 -27.43 -14.53
N ARG A 61 -4.16 -27.82 -13.37
CA ARG A 61 -4.86 -29.11 -13.16
C ARG A 61 -6.20 -29.18 -13.88
N TYR A 62 -6.79 -28.02 -14.19
CA TYR A 62 -8.11 -27.88 -14.81
C TYR A 62 -8.06 -27.19 -16.18
N LYS A 63 -6.93 -27.24 -16.89
CA LYS A 63 -6.72 -26.59 -18.19
C LYS A 63 -7.76 -26.97 -19.25
N ASP A 64 -8.32 -28.18 -19.17
CA ASP A 64 -9.30 -28.73 -20.12
C ASP A 64 -10.74 -28.65 -19.58
N ALA A 65 -10.94 -28.08 -18.38
CA ALA A 65 -12.27 -27.93 -17.79
C ALA A 65 -13.11 -26.92 -18.56
N ALA A 66 -14.41 -27.19 -18.69
CA ALA A 66 -15.34 -26.27 -19.31
C ALA A 66 -15.48 -24.97 -18.50
N ARG A 67 -15.86 -23.88 -19.17
CA ARG A 67 -16.31 -22.63 -18.54
C ARG A 67 -17.78 -22.39 -18.88
N PRO A 68 -18.73 -22.99 -18.14
CA PRO A 68 -20.14 -22.90 -18.46
C PRO A 68 -20.64 -21.46 -18.34
N GLN A 69 -21.30 -20.96 -19.40
CA GLN A 69 -21.97 -19.65 -19.41
C GLN A 69 -23.34 -19.75 -18.73
N ILE A 70 -23.34 -20.09 -17.45
CA ILE A 70 -24.54 -20.24 -16.63
C ILE A 70 -24.34 -19.55 -15.29
N GLU A 71 -25.42 -19.04 -14.73
CA GLU A 71 -25.43 -18.48 -13.38
C GLU A 71 -26.03 -19.51 -12.41
N VAL A 72 -25.38 -19.70 -11.27
CA VAL A 72 -25.89 -20.51 -10.15
C VAL A 72 -25.93 -19.62 -8.92
N GLU A 73 -27.14 -19.26 -8.50
CA GLU A 73 -27.37 -18.45 -7.31
C GLU A 73 -27.17 -19.28 -6.04
N VAL A 74 -26.50 -18.71 -5.06
CA VAL A 74 -26.36 -19.28 -3.71
C VAL A 74 -27.36 -18.56 -2.82
N GLU A 75 -28.35 -19.28 -2.32
CA GLU A 75 -29.36 -18.74 -1.40
C GLU A 75 -28.70 -18.40 -0.05
N VAL A 76 -28.28 -17.14 0.12
CA VAL A 76 -27.46 -16.70 1.26
C VAL A 76 -28.13 -16.91 2.62
N ASP A 77 -29.47 -16.93 2.68
CA ASP A 77 -30.26 -17.18 3.88
C ASP A 77 -30.44 -18.67 4.21
N LYS A 78 -30.01 -19.58 3.33
CA LYS A 78 -30.08 -21.04 3.50
C LYS A 78 -28.69 -21.67 3.66
N TYR A 79 -27.93 -21.19 4.64
CA TYR A 79 -26.66 -21.82 5.01
C TYR A 79 -26.92 -23.15 5.76
N ILE A 80 -25.94 -24.05 5.71
CA ILE A 80 -26.00 -25.40 6.31
C ILE A 80 -25.14 -25.55 7.56
N ASP A 81 -24.13 -24.69 7.75
CA ASP A 81 -23.22 -24.74 8.91
C ASP A 81 -22.55 -23.37 9.15
N THR A 82 -22.32 -23.03 10.42
CA THR A 82 -21.65 -21.81 10.87
C THR A 82 -21.23 -21.91 12.34
N ASP A 83 -20.14 -21.24 12.71
CA ASP A 83 -19.69 -21.06 14.10
C ASP A 83 -19.83 -19.62 14.61
N MET A 84 -20.44 -18.73 13.82
CA MET A 84 -20.67 -17.33 14.16
C MET A 84 -22.16 -17.04 14.36
N ASP A 85 -22.46 -15.97 15.11
CA ASP A 85 -23.83 -15.46 15.28
C ASP A 85 -24.26 -14.70 14.02
N VAL A 86 -24.77 -15.43 13.02
CA VAL A 86 -25.32 -14.83 11.80
C VAL A 86 -26.74 -14.31 11.99
N GLU A 87 -27.06 -13.21 11.30
CA GLU A 87 -28.38 -12.59 11.32
C GLU A 87 -28.93 -12.46 9.89
N ILE A 88 -30.17 -12.89 9.67
CA ILE A 88 -30.86 -12.71 8.38
C ILE A 88 -31.62 -11.38 8.43
N LEU A 89 -31.26 -10.46 7.55
CA LEU A 89 -31.86 -9.13 7.46
C LEU A 89 -32.78 -9.05 6.23
N GLU A 90 -33.96 -8.48 6.42
CA GLU A 90 -34.91 -8.22 5.33
C GLU A 90 -34.84 -6.77 4.85
N ASN A 91 -34.79 -6.57 3.54
CA ASN A 91 -34.83 -5.28 2.87
C ASN A 91 -33.76 -4.28 3.39
N PHE A 92 -32.60 -4.81 3.80
CA PHE A 92 -31.54 -4.03 4.44
C PHE A 92 -31.01 -2.91 3.54
N GLU A 93 -30.88 -1.70 4.09
CA GLU A 93 -30.33 -0.52 3.40
C GLU A 93 -30.94 -0.31 2.00
N GLY A 94 -32.27 -0.44 1.90
CA GLY A 94 -33.05 -0.20 0.69
C GLY A 94 -32.96 -1.30 -0.38
N SER A 95 -32.27 -2.41 -0.10
CA SER A 95 -32.09 -3.50 -1.05
C SER A 95 -33.08 -4.63 -0.77
N ALA A 96 -34.04 -4.83 -1.68
CA ALA A 96 -35.12 -5.79 -1.48
C ALA A 96 -34.62 -7.23 -1.34
N GLY A 97 -35.34 -8.02 -0.51
CA GLY A 97 -35.05 -9.44 -0.28
C GLY A 97 -34.33 -9.70 1.04
N LYS A 98 -33.79 -10.91 1.17
CA LYS A 98 -33.04 -11.33 2.36
C LYS A 98 -31.55 -11.17 2.14
N SER A 99 -30.84 -10.87 3.21
CA SER A 99 -29.38 -10.75 3.23
C SER A 99 -28.84 -11.35 4.51
N LEU A 100 -27.60 -11.84 4.48
CA LEU A 100 -26.95 -12.49 5.61
C LEU A 100 -25.87 -11.58 6.19
N LYS A 101 -26.02 -11.19 7.44
CA LYS A 101 -24.99 -10.49 8.21
C LYS A 101 -23.99 -11.50 8.77
N THR A 102 -22.72 -11.26 8.49
CA THR A 102 -21.57 -12.02 8.99
C THR A 102 -20.76 -11.19 9.99
N ASP A 103 -20.19 -11.84 10.99
CA ASP A 103 -19.39 -11.21 12.04
C ASP A 103 -17.91 -11.03 11.61
N GLU A 104 -17.08 -10.44 12.47
CA GLU A 104 -15.64 -10.20 12.26
C GLU A 104 -14.86 -11.50 12.00
N MET A 105 -15.23 -12.59 12.68
CA MET A 105 -14.55 -13.88 12.64
C MET A 105 -15.55 -15.05 12.60
N GLY A 106 -15.12 -16.20 12.07
CA GLY A 106 -15.90 -17.44 11.97
C GLY A 106 -16.13 -17.85 10.51
N TYR A 107 -17.10 -18.71 10.21
CA TYR A 107 -17.44 -19.08 8.83
C TYR A 107 -18.93 -19.29 8.58
N VAL A 108 -19.32 -19.25 7.30
CA VAL A 108 -20.64 -19.68 6.84
C VAL A 108 -20.47 -20.63 5.65
N THR A 109 -21.19 -21.75 5.68
CA THR A 109 -21.17 -22.77 4.62
C THR A 109 -22.53 -22.90 3.96
N TRP A 110 -22.56 -22.93 2.63
CA TRP A 110 -23.74 -23.19 1.82
C TRP A 110 -23.58 -24.48 1.03
N GLU A 111 -24.70 -25.17 0.79
CA GLU A 111 -24.79 -26.22 -0.24
C GLU A 111 -25.20 -25.57 -1.57
N VAL A 112 -24.47 -25.87 -2.64
CA VAL A 112 -24.72 -25.32 -3.98
C VAL A 112 -24.87 -26.47 -4.97
N ASP A 113 -26.01 -26.53 -5.65
CA ASP A 113 -26.26 -27.53 -6.71
C ASP A 113 -25.82 -26.97 -8.08
N VAL A 114 -24.72 -27.49 -8.59
CA VAL A 114 -24.07 -27.00 -9.81
C VAL A 114 -24.51 -27.87 -11.00
N PRO A 115 -25.26 -27.34 -11.97
CA PRO A 115 -25.89 -28.17 -13.01
C PRO A 115 -24.88 -28.70 -14.04
N ARG A 116 -23.71 -28.07 -14.18
CA ARG A 116 -22.65 -28.49 -15.11
C ARG A 116 -21.28 -28.35 -14.45
N GLU A 117 -20.46 -29.38 -14.52
CA GLU A 117 -19.08 -29.32 -14.05
C GLU A 117 -18.25 -28.30 -14.85
N GLY A 118 -17.38 -27.57 -14.16
CA GLY A 118 -16.49 -26.62 -14.80
C GLY A 118 -15.87 -25.58 -13.85
N LEU A 119 -15.18 -24.62 -14.47
CA LEU A 119 -14.59 -23.46 -13.82
C LEU A 119 -15.56 -22.28 -13.84
N TYR A 120 -15.75 -21.64 -12.68
CA TYR A 120 -16.65 -20.52 -12.45
C TYR A 120 -15.92 -19.36 -11.77
N ASN A 121 -16.32 -18.14 -12.06
CA ASN A 121 -16.03 -17.01 -11.20
C ASN A 121 -17.08 -16.95 -10.08
N LEU A 122 -16.66 -16.49 -8.90
CA LEU A 122 -17.59 -16.12 -7.84
C LEU A 122 -17.87 -14.62 -7.91
N TYR A 123 -19.13 -14.26 -7.74
CA TYR A 123 -19.61 -12.87 -7.67
C TYR A 123 -20.36 -12.66 -6.37
N ILE A 124 -20.14 -11.52 -5.74
CA ILE A 124 -20.76 -11.14 -4.47
C ILE A 124 -21.28 -9.70 -4.51
N GLU A 125 -22.49 -9.50 -3.99
CA GLU A 125 -23.01 -8.19 -3.58
C GLU A 125 -23.00 -8.11 -2.05
N TYR A 126 -22.31 -7.12 -1.52
CA TYR A 126 -22.09 -6.97 -0.08
C TYR A 126 -22.25 -5.52 0.38
N PHE A 127 -22.47 -5.34 1.67
CA PHE A 127 -22.53 -4.06 2.35
C PHE A 127 -21.58 -4.11 3.56
N PRO A 128 -20.53 -3.26 3.62
CA PRO A 128 -19.66 -3.19 4.78
C PRO A 128 -20.43 -2.63 5.98
N ILE A 129 -20.36 -3.25 7.16
CA ILE A 129 -21.00 -2.73 8.38
C ILE A 129 -19.94 -2.38 9.42
N GLU A 130 -20.32 -1.58 10.42
CA GLU A 130 -19.41 -1.07 11.47
C GLU A 130 -18.48 -2.17 12.00
N GLY A 131 -17.18 -1.86 12.02
CA GLY A 131 -16.10 -2.79 12.37
C GLY A 131 -14.90 -2.00 12.86
N ARG A 132 -13.68 -2.41 12.49
CA ARG A 132 -12.44 -1.74 12.90
C ARG A 132 -11.78 -0.94 11.78
N SER A 133 -12.57 -0.61 10.77
CA SER A 133 -12.18 0.26 9.65
C SER A 133 -11.02 -0.24 8.81
N ALA A 134 -10.72 -1.55 8.86
CA ALA A 134 -9.80 -2.16 7.92
C ALA A 134 -10.51 -2.70 6.68
N SER A 135 -9.76 -3.16 5.67
CA SER A 135 -10.36 -3.92 4.57
C SER A 135 -10.97 -5.23 5.06
N ILE A 136 -12.05 -5.65 4.41
CA ILE A 136 -12.75 -6.89 4.75
C ILE A 136 -12.02 -8.06 4.09
N GLU A 137 -11.75 -9.13 4.84
CA GLU A 137 -11.00 -10.28 4.36
C GLU A 137 -11.80 -11.58 4.53
N ARG A 138 -11.86 -12.38 3.47
CA ARG A 138 -12.53 -13.68 3.43
C ARG A 138 -11.63 -14.76 2.86
N GLU A 139 -11.78 -15.98 3.38
CA GLU A 139 -11.25 -17.19 2.75
C GLU A 139 -12.33 -17.92 1.96
N VAL A 140 -11.96 -18.51 0.83
CA VAL A 140 -12.84 -19.36 0.02
C VAL A 140 -12.44 -20.82 0.17
N TRP A 141 -13.40 -21.63 0.58
CA TRP A 141 -13.28 -23.07 0.72
C TRP A 141 -14.36 -23.75 -0.11
N ILE A 142 -13.97 -24.76 -0.89
CA ILE A 142 -14.88 -25.52 -1.75
C ILE A 142 -14.71 -26.99 -1.41
N ASN A 143 -15.81 -27.67 -1.06
CA ASN A 143 -15.76 -29.09 -0.64
C ASN A 143 -14.73 -29.34 0.48
N ASP A 144 -14.72 -28.45 1.49
CA ASP A 144 -13.82 -28.45 2.66
C ASP A 144 -12.32 -28.31 2.37
N GLU A 145 -11.94 -27.87 1.17
CA GLU A 145 -10.57 -27.55 0.80
C GLU A 145 -10.43 -26.10 0.31
N SER A 146 -9.39 -25.40 0.75
CA SER A 146 -8.97 -24.13 0.15
C SER A 146 -8.28 -24.42 -1.18
N PRO A 147 -8.81 -23.95 -2.33
CA PRO A 147 -8.31 -24.36 -3.65
C PRO A 147 -6.83 -24.06 -3.91
N PHE A 148 -6.36 -22.92 -3.39
CA PHE A 148 -4.98 -22.43 -3.43
C PHE A 148 -4.78 -21.45 -2.25
N ASN A 149 -3.54 -21.05 -1.98
CA ASN A 149 -3.21 -20.20 -0.83
C ASN A 149 -3.84 -18.81 -0.90
N ASP A 150 -3.83 -18.18 -2.08
CA ASP A 150 -4.37 -16.82 -2.25
C ASP A 150 -5.90 -16.77 -2.14
N ALA A 151 -6.59 -17.92 -2.26
CA ALA A 151 -8.02 -18.03 -1.99
C ALA A 151 -8.36 -17.77 -0.50
N LYS A 152 -7.36 -17.76 0.38
CA LYS A 152 -7.48 -17.41 1.80
C LYS A 152 -7.37 -15.90 2.07
N HIS A 153 -7.05 -15.12 1.04
CA HIS A 153 -6.77 -13.69 1.17
C HIS A 153 -7.59 -12.89 0.16
N ILE A 154 -8.92 -13.12 0.15
CA ILE A 154 -9.82 -12.34 -0.70
C ILE A 154 -10.21 -11.07 0.04
N VAL A 155 -9.89 -9.93 -0.56
CA VAL A 155 -10.08 -8.62 0.06
C VAL A 155 -11.23 -7.87 -0.62
N PHE A 156 -12.12 -7.32 0.20
CA PHE A 156 -13.22 -6.45 -0.22
C PHE A 156 -13.05 -5.05 0.39
N SER A 157 -13.21 -4.02 -0.43
CA SER A 157 -13.01 -2.63 -0.02
C SER A 157 -14.18 -2.11 0.81
N ARG A 158 -13.88 -1.23 1.77
CA ARG A 158 -14.88 -0.33 2.38
C ARG A 158 -14.92 0.98 1.58
N VAL A 159 -15.92 1.82 1.83
CA VAL A 159 -16.08 3.10 1.12
C VAL A 159 -15.88 4.25 2.09
N TRP A 160 -15.03 5.19 1.70
CA TRP A 160 -14.60 6.34 2.48
C TRP A 160 -14.90 7.65 1.75
N VAL A 161 -15.24 8.68 2.53
CA VAL A 161 -15.44 10.04 2.05
C VAL A 161 -14.80 11.06 2.99
N ASN A 162 -14.63 12.28 2.49
CA ASN A 162 -14.30 13.42 3.35
C ASN A 162 -15.51 13.72 4.26
N ALA A 163 -15.28 13.77 5.58
CA ALA A 163 -16.33 14.06 6.57
C ALA A 163 -16.85 15.49 6.47
N GLU A 164 -15.97 16.41 6.08
CA GLU A 164 -16.26 17.82 5.93
C GLU A 164 -15.60 18.39 4.67
N GLU A 165 -16.07 19.55 4.22
CA GLU A 165 -15.37 20.35 3.21
C GLU A 165 -14.02 20.86 3.76
N VAL A 166 -13.12 21.22 2.85
CA VAL A 166 -11.81 21.76 3.21
C VAL A 166 -11.98 23.08 3.96
N ARG A 167 -11.57 23.11 5.23
CA ARG A 167 -11.56 24.31 6.08
C ARG A 167 -10.20 24.98 6.05
N ARG A 168 -10.10 26.20 6.57
CA ARG A 168 -8.82 26.91 6.74
C ARG A 168 -8.53 27.25 8.19
N ASP A 169 -7.24 27.19 8.55
CA ASP A 169 -6.75 27.64 9.85
C ASP A 169 -6.68 29.19 9.94
N ASN A 170 -6.28 29.70 11.11
CA ASN A 170 -6.11 31.14 11.33
C ASN A 170 -4.89 31.75 10.59
N ARG A 171 -4.11 30.93 9.88
CA ARG A 171 -2.99 31.32 9.02
C ARG A 171 -3.32 31.19 7.53
N ASP A 172 -4.59 30.93 7.21
CA ASP A 172 -5.12 30.70 5.85
C ASP A 172 -4.47 29.49 5.15
N ASN A 173 -4.14 28.43 5.90
CA ASN A 173 -3.77 27.12 5.36
C ASN A 173 -4.98 26.19 5.31
N ASP A 174 -5.09 25.38 4.26
CA ASP A 174 -6.12 24.35 4.16
C ASP A 174 -5.87 23.23 5.17
N ILE A 175 -6.91 22.88 5.92
CA ILE A 175 -6.96 21.79 6.89
C ILE A 175 -7.48 20.55 6.17
N ARG A 176 -6.82 19.41 6.39
CA ARG A 176 -7.21 18.16 5.73
C ARG A 176 -8.56 17.70 6.29
N PRO A 177 -9.52 17.33 5.45
CA PRO A 177 -10.76 16.76 5.94
C PRO A 177 -10.52 15.35 6.50
N ARG A 178 -11.15 15.06 7.65
CA ARG A 178 -11.17 13.70 8.21
C ARG A 178 -11.81 12.74 7.22
N GLN A 179 -11.38 11.48 7.25
CA GLN A 179 -12.00 10.43 6.45
C GLN A 179 -12.97 9.65 7.32
N VAL A 180 -14.20 9.50 6.85
CA VAL A 180 -15.24 8.72 7.50
C VAL A 180 -15.80 7.69 6.53
N GLU A 181 -16.28 6.58 7.08
CA GLU A 181 -16.90 5.56 6.26
C GLU A 181 -18.26 6.04 5.76
N GLN A 182 -18.56 5.69 4.51
CA GLN A 182 -19.89 5.81 3.94
C GLN A 182 -20.32 4.46 3.38
N PRO A 183 -20.75 3.54 4.27
CA PRO A 183 -21.23 2.22 3.85
C PRO A 183 -22.28 2.29 2.76
N ARG A 184 -22.14 1.43 1.77
CA ARG A 184 -23.06 1.29 0.65
C ARG A 184 -22.96 -0.09 0.03
N TRP A 185 -24.00 -0.50 -0.69
CA TRP A 185 -23.96 -1.71 -1.49
C TRP A 185 -22.85 -1.63 -2.52
N GLN A 186 -22.03 -2.67 -2.54
CA GLN A 186 -20.93 -2.87 -3.48
C GLN A 186 -21.06 -4.26 -4.10
N SER A 187 -20.50 -4.39 -5.29
CA SER A 187 -20.40 -5.67 -5.98
C SER A 187 -18.96 -5.93 -6.38
N SER A 188 -18.52 -7.18 -6.27
CA SER A 188 -17.18 -7.58 -6.72
C SER A 188 -17.16 -9.03 -7.17
N TYR A 189 -16.20 -9.35 -8.03
CA TYR A 189 -15.70 -10.71 -8.17
C TYR A 189 -14.59 -10.97 -7.14
N PHE A 190 -14.16 -12.22 -7.05
CA PHE A 190 -13.09 -12.64 -6.16
C PHE A 190 -11.75 -12.48 -6.88
N PHE A 191 -11.09 -11.34 -6.63
CA PHE A 191 -9.82 -10.96 -7.26
C PHE A 191 -8.62 -11.31 -6.38
N ASP A 192 -7.45 -11.37 -7.01
CA ASP A 192 -6.16 -11.44 -6.35
C ASP A 192 -5.86 -10.13 -5.61
N SER A 193 -5.78 -10.16 -4.28
CA SER A 193 -5.41 -8.99 -3.46
C SER A 193 -4.00 -8.48 -3.73
N MET A 194 -3.12 -9.34 -4.27
CA MET A 194 -1.76 -8.96 -4.65
C MET A 194 -1.69 -8.31 -6.04
N GLY A 195 -2.71 -8.51 -6.88
CA GLY A 195 -2.83 -7.94 -8.22
C GLY A 195 -2.00 -8.64 -9.30
N TYR A 196 -1.44 -9.83 -9.04
CA TYR A 196 -0.67 -10.60 -10.03
C TYR A 196 -1.53 -11.23 -11.11
N TYR A 197 -2.82 -11.43 -10.83
CA TYR A 197 -3.82 -11.84 -11.79
C TYR A 197 -4.78 -10.68 -12.03
N ASN A 198 -4.85 -10.21 -13.27
CA ASN A 198 -5.73 -9.10 -13.66
C ASN A 198 -7.21 -9.53 -13.77
N ASP A 199 -7.43 -10.82 -14.04
CA ASP A 199 -8.76 -11.43 -14.12
C ASP A 199 -9.19 -12.00 -12.75
N PRO A 200 -10.50 -12.06 -12.44
CA PRO A 200 -10.97 -12.70 -11.23
C PRO A 200 -10.65 -14.19 -11.22
N TYR A 201 -10.47 -14.74 -10.02
CA TYR A 201 -10.15 -16.15 -9.86
C TYR A 201 -11.25 -17.06 -10.41
N LEU A 202 -10.81 -18.17 -11.00
CA LEU A 202 -11.67 -19.26 -11.41
C LEU A 202 -11.60 -20.39 -10.38
N PHE A 203 -12.76 -20.92 -10.05
CA PHE A 203 -12.96 -21.97 -9.09
C PHE A 203 -13.67 -23.15 -9.75
N TYR A 204 -13.13 -24.35 -9.53
CA TYR A 204 -13.65 -25.59 -10.09
C TYR A 204 -14.77 -26.14 -9.22
N PHE A 205 -15.91 -26.41 -9.82
CA PHE A 205 -17.05 -27.07 -9.20
C PHE A 205 -17.42 -28.34 -9.96
N LYS A 206 -17.74 -29.40 -9.21
CA LYS A 206 -18.26 -30.66 -9.76
C LYS A 206 -19.73 -30.49 -10.14
N GLN A 207 -20.23 -31.33 -11.05
CA GLN A 207 -21.68 -31.39 -11.27
C GLN A 207 -22.40 -31.96 -10.02
N GLY A 208 -23.54 -31.37 -9.67
CA GLY A 208 -24.34 -31.73 -8.50
C GLY A 208 -23.99 -30.92 -7.26
N LYS A 209 -24.21 -31.51 -6.08
CA LYS A 209 -23.98 -30.87 -4.78
C LYS A 209 -22.49 -30.60 -4.54
N ASN A 210 -22.17 -29.35 -4.25
CA ASN A 210 -20.89 -28.90 -3.72
C ASN A 210 -21.13 -28.10 -2.43
N THR A 211 -20.10 -27.94 -1.61
CA THR A 211 -20.12 -26.95 -0.52
C THR A 211 -19.27 -25.74 -0.88
N LEU A 212 -19.78 -24.55 -0.59
CA LEU A 212 -19.06 -23.28 -0.64
C LEU A 212 -19.03 -22.71 0.77
N LYS A 213 -17.84 -22.48 1.31
CA LYS A 213 -17.64 -21.92 2.65
C LYS A 213 -16.84 -20.63 2.53
N LEU A 214 -17.37 -19.56 3.12
CA LEU A 214 -16.66 -18.30 3.29
C LEU A 214 -16.27 -18.16 4.76
N VAL A 215 -14.97 -18.04 5.02
CA VAL A 215 -14.43 -17.81 6.37
C VAL A 215 -14.20 -16.31 6.53
N SER A 216 -14.79 -15.71 7.55
CA SER A 216 -14.53 -14.33 7.98
C SER A 216 -13.20 -14.30 8.74
N VAL A 217 -12.20 -13.64 8.15
CA VAL A 217 -10.88 -13.44 8.77
C VAL A 217 -10.83 -12.09 9.48
N LYS A 218 -11.43 -11.08 8.86
CA LYS A 218 -11.41 -9.69 9.31
C LYS A 218 -12.64 -8.93 8.83
N GLU A 219 -13.16 -8.08 9.71
CA GLU A 219 -14.29 -7.17 9.50
C GLU A 219 -15.63 -7.86 9.17
N PRO A 220 -16.76 -7.33 9.69
CA PRO A 220 -18.08 -7.84 9.37
C PRO A 220 -18.60 -7.29 8.03
N MET A 221 -19.52 -8.03 7.40
CA MET A 221 -20.26 -7.57 6.21
C MET A 221 -21.65 -8.18 6.13
N VAL A 222 -22.56 -7.53 5.41
CA VAL A 222 -23.84 -8.10 5.01
C VAL A 222 -23.74 -8.57 3.56
N ILE A 223 -24.08 -9.83 3.29
CA ILE A 223 -24.05 -10.44 1.96
C ILE A 223 -25.48 -10.55 1.45
N LYS A 224 -25.76 -9.97 0.29
CA LYS A 224 -27.07 -10.10 -0.36
C LYS A 224 -27.05 -11.17 -1.44
N THR A 225 -26.09 -11.09 -2.34
CA THR A 225 -26.01 -11.96 -3.50
C THR A 225 -24.67 -12.67 -3.44
N LEU A 226 -24.69 -14.00 -3.60
CA LEU A 226 -23.50 -14.80 -3.86
C LEU A 226 -23.85 -15.74 -5.01
N LYS A 227 -23.06 -15.74 -6.08
CA LYS A 227 -23.34 -16.60 -7.25
C LYS A 227 -22.09 -17.08 -7.94
N LEU A 228 -22.21 -18.25 -8.56
CA LEU A 228 -21.25 -18.75 -9.53
C LEU A 228 -21.68 -18.25 -10.91
N THR A 229 -20.78 -17.62 -11.65
CA THR A 229 -21.05 -17.07 -12.98
C THR A 229 -19.76 -17.00 -13.79
N GLN A 230 -19.79 -16.37 -14.95
CA GLN A 230 -18.61 -16.02 -15.72
C GLN A 230 -18.46 -14.50 -15.74
N CYS A 231 -17.24 -14.00 -15.49
CA CYS A 231 -16.95 -12.60 -15.71
C CYS A 231 -17.12 -12.28 -17.20
N SER A 232 -17.89 -11.25 -17.52
CA SER A 232 -18.14 -10.85 -18.91
C SER A 232 -16.84 -10.41 -19.59
N THR A 233 -16.67 -10.80 -20.86
CA THR A 233 -15.53 -10.35 -21.66
C THR A 233 -15.72 -8.88 -22.04
N VAL A 234 -14.77 -8.04 -21.64
CA VAL A 234 -14.75 -6.62 -22.02
C VAL A 234 -14.39 -6.51 -23.51
N PRO A 235 -15.19 -5.81 -24.35
CA PRO A 235 -14.90 -5.65 -25.77
C PRO A 235 -13.67 -4.75 -25.99
N THR A 236 -13.10 -4.78 -27.19
CA THR A 236 -12.03 -3.84 -27.57
C THR A 236 -12.60 -2.44 -27.81
N TYR A 237 -11.72 -1.43 -27.81
CA TYR A 237 -12.12 -0.05 -28.11
C TYR A 237 -12.78 0.05 -29.49
N GLU A 238 -12.23 -0.65 -30.49
CA GLU A 238 -12.78 -0.64 -31.85
C GLU A 238 -14.19 -1.21 -31.92
N GLU A 239 -14.45 -2.31 -31.21
CA GLU A 239 -15.76 -2.94 -31.10
C GLU A 239 -16.75 -2.01 -30.40
N ARG A 240 -16.32 -1.43 -29.26
CA ARG A 240 -17.17 -0.54 -28.45
C ARG A 240 -17.46 0.78 -29.17
N LEU A 241 -16.50 1.34 -29.89
CA LEU A 241 -16.69 2.56 -30.69
C LEU A 241 -17.68 2.31 -31.84
N ARG A 242 -17.63 1.13 -32.47
CA ARG A 242 -18.61 0.75 -33.50
C ARG A 242 -20.02 0.68 -32.91
N GLU A 243 -20.16 0.01 -31.76
CA GLU A 243 -21.43 -0.08 -31.03
C GLU A 243 -22.00 1.31 -30.70
N TRP A 244 -21.16 2.23 -30.19
CA TRP A 244 -21.57 3.59 -29.87
C TRP A 244 -21.97 4.41 -31.11
N LYS A 245 -21.25 4.25 -32.23
CA LYS A 245 -21.61 4.87 -33.51
C LYS A 245 -22.93 4.32 -34.07
N GLU A 246 -23.16 3.01 -33.96
CA GLU A 246 -24.42 2.36 -34.37
C GLU A 246 -25.61 2.82 -33.52
N LYS A 247 -25.39 3.09 -32.22
CA LYS A 247 -26.36 3.70 -31.32
C LYS A 247 -26.61 5.19 -31.58
N GLY A 248 -25.81 5.82 -32.45
CA GLY A 248 -25.96 7.22 -32.84
C GLY A 248 -25.42 8.22 -31.82
N TYR A 249 -24.49 7.82 -30.94
CA TYR A 249 -23.86 8.76 -30.01
C TYR A 249 -22.90 9.69 -30.74
N GLU A 250 -23.11 11.00 -30.58
CA GLU A 250 -22.30 12.04 -31.22
C GLU A 250 -21.04 12.34 -30.40
N VAL A 251 -19.99 12.78 -31.09
CA VAL A 251 -18.77 13.30 -30.44
C VAL A 251 -19.09 14.66 -29.84
N TYR A 252 -18.71 14.84 -28.58
CA TYR A 252 -18.92 16.09 -27.87
C TYR A 252 -18.15 17.24 -28.52
N ASP A 253 -18.81 18.39 -28.63
CA ASP A 253 -18.34 19.59 -29.34
C ASP A 253 -18.34 20.86 -28.46
N GLY A 254 -18.57 20.71 -27.15
CA GLY A 254 -18.69 21.83 -26.21
C GLY A 254 -17.41 22.13 -25.43
N GLU A 255 -17.56 22.98 -24.41
CA GLU A 255 -16.45 23.44 -23.56
C GLU A 255 -15.90 22.33 -22.65
N ALA A 256 -14.61 22.43 -22.33
CA ALA A 256 -13.95 21.48 -21.44
C ALA A 256 -14.48 21.57 -19.99
N ILE A 257 -14.78 20.42 -19.40
CA ILE A 257 -15.24 20.28 -18.02
C ILE A 257 -14.03 19.87 -17.16
N PHE A 258 -13.75 20.65 -16.11
CA PHE A 258 -12.64 20.39 -15.19
C PHE A 258 -13.14 19.75 -13.89
N ILE A 259 -12.47 18.68 -13.46
CA ILE A 259 -12.75 17.98 -12.21
C ILE A 259 -11.47 17.95 -11.40
N GLN A 260 -11.45 18.60 -10.24
CA GLN A 260 -10.25 18.62 -9.41
C GLN A 260 -9.98 17.24 -8.80
N GLY A 261 -8.72 16.82 -8.81
CA GLY A 261 -8.28 15.51 -8.34
C GLY A 261 -8.55 15.31 -6.86
N GLU A 262 -8.26 16.32 -6.04
CA GLU A 262 -8.52 16.30 -4.59
C GLU A 262 -10.01 16.25 -4.23
N SER A 263 -10.89 16.63 -5.17
CA SER A 263 -12.35 16.60 -5.00
C SER A 263 -12.94 15.21 -5.28
N ALA A 264 -12.29 14.16 -4.79
CA ALA A 264 -12.75 12.78 -4.90
C ALA A 264 -14.05 12.56 -4.11
N SER A 265 -15.01 11.89 -4.75
CA SER A 265 -16.34 11.62 -4.18
C SER A 265 -16.37 10.38 -3.29
N TYR A 266 -15.68 9.30 -3.70
CA TYR A 266 -15.58 8.06 -2.93
C TYR A 266 -14.19 7.45 -3.07
N LYS A 267 -13.76 6.74 -2.03
CA LYS A 267 -12.43 6.14 -1.92
C LYS A 267 -12.51 4.76 -1.30
N SER A 268 -11.57 3.88 -1.64
CA SER A 268 -11.49 2.53 -1.07
C SER A 268 -10.81 2.45 0.29
N ASP A 269 -10.10 3.51 0.70
CA ASP A 269 -9.17 3.49 1.83
C ASP A 269 -9.05 4.89 2.49
N PRO A 270 -8.98 4.98 3.83
CA PRO A 270 -8.95 6.25 4.56
C PRO A 270 -7.64 7.03 4.39
N THR A 271 -6.60 6.44 3.80
CA THR A 271 -5.34 7.13 3.51
C THR A 271 -5.40 7.96 2.21
N LEU A 272 -6.44 7.77 1.39
CA LEU A 272 -6.66 8.43 0.10
C LEU A 272 -7.26 9.84 0.26
N TYR A 273 -6.69 10.62 1.18
CA TYR A 273 -7.08 12.00 1.41
C TYR A 273 -6.35 12.97 0.45
N PRO A 274 -6.86 14.20 0.29
CA PRO A 274 -6.17 15.28 -0.39
C PRO A 274 -4.78 15.59 0.15
N LEU A 275 -3.89 15.98 -0.76
CA LEU A 275 -2.50 16.35 -0.53
C LEU A 275 -2.23 17.79 -1.01
N ASN A 276 -1.12 18.34 -0.54
CA ASN A 276 -0.59 19.61 -0.99
C ASN A 276 0.66 19.37 -1.83
N ASP A 277 0.67 19.90 -3.05
CA ASP A 277 1.85 20.09 -3.87
C ASP A 277 2.12 21.58 -4.07
N ARG A 278 3.36 21.98 -3.77
CA ARG A 278 3.87 23.34 -4.01
C ARG A 278 5.02 23.36 -5.01
N THR A 279 5.31 22.23 -5.65
CA THR A 279 6.46 22.08 -6.53
C THR A 279 6.23 22.67 -7.92
N SER A 280 4.97 22.87 -8.32
CA SER A 280 4.61 23.56 -9.55
C SER A 280 3.60 24.68 -9.30
N PRO A 281 3.76 25.86 -9.94
CA PRO A 281 2.79 26.95 -9.85
C PRO A 281 1.55 26.74 -10.75
N ASN A 282 1.49 25.63 -11.49
CA ASN A 282 0.36 25.25 -12.35
C ASN A 282 -0.52 24.16 -11.73
N THR A 283 -0.31 23.77 -10.47
CA THR A 283 -1.29 22.97 -9.72
C THR A 283 -2.50 23.82 -9.36
N VAL A 284 -3.65 23.20 -9.14
CA VAL A 284 -4.89 23.93 -8.84
C VAL A 284 -5.60 23.26 -7.67
N PRO A 285 -5.94 24.00 -6.60
CA PRO A 285 -5.57 25.38 -6.30
C PRO A 285 -4.07 25.57 -5.95
N TYR A 286 -3.48 26.69 -6.38
CA TYR A 286 -2.09 27.03 -6.08
C TYR A 286 -1.95 28.24 -5.14
N HIS A 287 -1.01 28.14 -4.20
CA HIS A 287 -0.54 29.28 -3.42
C HIS A 287 0.98 29.22 -3.18
N LYS A 288 1.64 30.38 -3.23
CA LYS A 288 3.10 30.49 -3.10
C LYS A 288 3.62 30.09 -1.71
N SER A 289 2.87 30.41 -0.66
CA SER A 289 3.31 30.28 0.75
C SER A 289 2.42 29.40 1.62
N LYS A 290 1.14 29.23 1.23
CA LYS A 290 0.11 28.61 2.08
C LYS A 290 -0.10 27.17 1.66
N ILE A 291 -0.52 26.33 2.60
CA ILE A 291 -0.92 24.97 2.30
C ILE A 291 -2.28 25.04 1.59
N ARG A 292 -2.31 24.51 0.36
CA ARG A 292 -3.51 24.32 -0.45
C ARG A 292 -3.65 22.85 -0.82
N LEU A 293 -4.81 22.25 -0.56
CA LEU A 293 -5.04 20.88 -1.00
C LEU A 293 -5.39 20.93 -2.48
N ASN A 294 -4.57 20.30 -3.32
CA ASN A 294 -4.61 20.45 -4.77
C ASN A 294 -4.22 19.19 -5.55
N THR A 295 -3.85 18.13 -4.83
CA THR A 295 -3.57 16.85 -5.46
C THR A 295 -4.14 15.72 -4.63
N ILE A 296 -4.23 14.54 -5.26
CA ILE A 296 -4.57 13.30 -4.56
C ILE A 296 -3.71 12.16 -5.08
N GLY A 297 -3.47 11.17 -4.22
CA GLY A 297 -2.77 9.95 -4.57
C GLY A 297 -1.30 9.94 -4.13
N SER A 298 -0.38 9.82 -5.08
CA SER A 298 1.06 9.64 -4.83
C SER A 298 1.32 8.37 -4.00
N THR A 299 2.17 8.43 -2.97
CA THR A 299 2.51 7.29 -2.09
C THR A 299 1.31 6.73 -1.32
N ASN A 300 0.23 7.50 -1.17
CA ASN A 300 -0.97 7.01 -0.49
C ASN A 300 -1.83 6.13 -1.40
N TRP A 301 -1.70 6.27 -2.72
CA TRP A 301 -2.49 5.54 -3.71
C TRP A 301 -1.59 4.71 -4.62
N GLN A 302 -1.22 3.53 -4.13
CA GLN A 302 -0.20 2.69 -4.75
C GLN A 302 -0.42 1.19 -4.61
N GLN A 303 -1.32 0.75 -3.73
CA GLN A 303 -1.56 -0.68 -3.51
C GLN A 303 -2.61 -1.20 -4.50
N PRO A 304 -2.39 -2.36 -5.15
CA PRO A 304 -3.39 -2.99 -6.01
C PRO A 304 -4.77 -3.10 -5.34
N GLY A 305 -5.82 -2.84 -6.11
CA GLY A 305 -7.21 -2.83 -5.62
C GLY A 305 -7.64 -1.52 -4.95
N GLN A 306 -6.72 -0.61 -4.59
CA GLN A 306 -7.12 0.72 -4.13
C GLN A 306 -7.74 1.52 -5.28
N TRP A 307 -8.85 2.19 -5.01
CA TRP A 307 -9.55 2.99 -6.01
C TRP A 307 -10.02 4.33 -5.46
N ILE A 308 -10.09 5.30 -6.36
CA ILE A 308 -10.66 6.64 -6.12
C ILE A 308 -11.70 6.89 -7.21
N GLU A 309 -12.84 7.45 -6.83
CA GLU A 309 -13.96 7.74 -7.72
C GLU A 309 -14.37 9.22 -7.63
N TRP A 310 -14.60 9.81 -8.80
CA TRP A 310 -15.06 11.18 -8.99
C TRP A 310 -16.40 11.20 -9.68
N LYS A 311 -17.24 12.17 -9.31
CA LYS A 311 -18.49 12.46 -10.02
C LYS A 311 -18.26 13.51 -11.09
N VAL A 312 -18.84 13.32 -12.26
CA VAL A 312 -18.88 14.29 -13.35
C VAL A 312 -20.31 14.50 -13.80
N ASN A 313 -20.74 15.77 -13.85
CA ASN A 313 -22.01 16.14 -14.44
C ASN A 313 -21.79 16.65 -15.85
N VAL A 314 -22.48 16.07 -16.83
CA VAL A 314 -22.41 16.51 -18.23
C VAL A 314 -23.79 16.95 -18.73
N ASP A 315 -23.84 18.06 -19.46
CA ASP A 315 -25.10 18.66 -19.93
C ASP A 315 -25.67 17.96 -21.18
N LYS A 316 -24.77 17.40 -22.00
CA LYS A 316 -25.10 16.65 -23.21
C LYS A 316 -24.67 15.19 -23.06
N GLU A 317 -25.49 14.28 -23.52
CA GLU A 317 -25.05 12.90 -23.73
C GLU A 317 -24.15 12.84 -24.96
N GLY A 318 -23.08 12.04 -24.92
CA GLY A 318 -22.17 11.94 -26.07
C GLY A 318 -20.86 11.22 -25.76
N LEU A 319 -19.95 11.30 -26.72
CA LEU A 319 -18.61 10.72 -26.68
C LEU A 319 -17.57 11.81 -26.38
N TYR A 320 -16.85 11.65 -25.27
CA TYR A 320 -15.92 12.63 -24.73
C TYR A 320 -14.48 12.13 -24.73
N GLN A 321 -13.51 13.04 -24.81
CA GLN A 321 -12.11 12.78 -24.50
C GLN A 321 -11.87 12.99 -23.01
N ILE A 322 -11.06 12.14 -22.39
CA ILE A 322 -10.61 12.31 -21.01
C ILE A 322 -9.10 12.57 -21.01
N THR A 323 -8.69 13.67 -20.38
CA THR A 323 -7.30 13.99 -20.10
C THR A 323 -7.05 14.09 -18.61
N ILE A 324 -5.93 13.55 -18.13
CA ILE A 324 -5.54 13.59 -16.72
C ILE A 324 -4.28 14.41 -16.57
N LYS A 325 -4.31 15.50 -15.82
CA LYS A 325 -3.09 16.15 -15.36
C LYS A 325 -2.57 15.39 -14.14
N GLY A 326 -1.48 14.66 -14.33
CA GLY A 326 -0.92 13.78 -13.31
C GLY A 326 0.59 13.67 -13.38
N ARG A 327 1.17 12.87 -12.48
CA ARG A 327 2.57 12.43 -12.56
C ARG A 327 2.82 11.15 -11.77
N GLN A 328 3.84 10.43 -12.23
CA GLN A 328 4.48 9.33 -11.53
C GLN A 328 5.92 9.77 -11.25
N ASN A 329 6.23 10.32 -10.08
CA ASN A 329 7.55 10.88 -9.78
C ASN A 329 8.33 10.08 -8.73
N ILE A 330 7.82 8.92 -8.34
CA ILE A 330 8.37 8.10 -7.24
C ILE A 330 9.28 7.00 -7.77
N THR A 331 8.78 6.13 -8.67
CA THR A 331 9.49 4.91 -9.08
C THR A 331 10.13 5.07 -10.47
N ARG A 332 11.44 5.40 -10.48
CA ARG A 332 12.22 5.51 -11.73
C ARG A 332 12.32 4.17 -12.46
N GLY A 333 12.25 4.22 -13.80
CA GLY A 333 12.37 3.04 -14.64
C GLY A 333 11.22 2.04 -14.47
N GLN A 334 10.06 2.52 -14.05
CA GLN A 334 8.79 1.80 -13.97
C GLN A 334 7.67 2.71 -14.49
N TYR A 335 6.51 2.13 -14.74
CA TYR A 335 5.26 2.87 -14.90
C TYR A 335 4.33 2.51 -13.74
N SER A 336 3.33 3.35 -13.52
CA SER A 336 2.18 3.03 -12.67
C SER A 336 0.97 2.75 -13.53
N SER A 337 0.25 1.67 -13.28
CA SER A 337 -0.95 1.34 -14.07
C SER A 337 -2.24 1.63 -13.32
N ARG A 338 -3.28 2.01 -14.08
CA ARG A 338 -4.64 2.16 -13.59
C ARG A 338 -5.64 1.47 -14.50
N ARG A 339 -6.64 0.84 -13.90
CA ARG A 339 -7.89 0.44 -14.56
C ARG A 339 -8.90 1.58 -14.44
N LEU A 340 -9.53 1.96 -15.55
CA LEU A 340 -10.59 2.98 -15.58
C LEU A 340 -11.96 2.32 -15.65
N LEU A 341 -12.88 2.77 -14.80
CA LEU A 341 -14.29 2.41 -14.86
C LEU A 341 -15.11 3.69 -15.03
N ILE A 342 -16.09 3.65 -15.92
CA ILE A 342 -17.08 4.71 -16.11
C ILE A 342 -18.43 4.13 -15.70
N ASN A 343 -19.12 4.80 -14.77
CA ASN A 343 -20.40 4.31 -14.24
C ASN A 343 -20.36 2.87 -13.69
N GLY A 344 -19.22 2.45 -13.13
CA GLY A 344 -19.02 1.13 -12.53
C GLY A 344 -18.61 0.02 -13.51
N GLU A 345 -18.46 0.32 -14.80
CA GLU A 345 -18.07 -0.65 -15.82
C GLU A 345 -16.75 -0.25 -16.48
N VAL A 346 -15.93 -1.23 -16.85
CA VAL A 346 -14.78 -1.01 -17.72
C VAL A 346 -15.30 -0.75 -19.14
N PRO A 347 -15.05 0.43 -19.75
CA PRO A 347 -15.60 0.76 -21.06
C PRO A 347 -15.16 -0.18 -22.18
N PHE A 348 -13.87 -0.54 -22.21
CA PHE A 348 -13.24 -1.40 -23.19
C PHE A 348 -11.88 -1.91 -22.67
N ARG A 349 -11.34 -2.97 -23.27
CA ARG A 349 -10.18 -3.72 -22.76
C ARG A 349 -8.91 -2.87 -22.58
N GLU A 350 -8.67 -1.91 -23.47
CA GLU A 350 -7.46 -1.09 -23.47
C GLU A 350 -7.36 -0.19 -22.23
N VAL A 351 -8.47 0.10 -21.55
CA VAL A 351 -8.48 0.87 -20.30
C VAL A 351 -8.54 0.00 -19.03
N GLU A 352 -8.38 -1.33 -19.18
CA GLU A 352 -8.05 -2.22 -18.06
C GLU A 352 -6.64 -1.98 -17.52
N ASN A 353 -5.74 -1.46 -18.36
CA ASN A 353 -4.34 -1.21 -18.04
C ASN A 353 -3.86 0.08 -18.74
N ILE A 354 -4.02 1.22 -18.07
CA ILE A 354 -3.52 2.52 -18.55
C ILE A 354 -2.15 2.80 -17.90
N PRO A 355 -1.04 2.77 -18.66
CA PRO A 355 0.29 3.00 -18.11
C PRO A 355 0.61 4.49 -17.97
N PHE A 356 1.10 4.89 -16.81
CA PHE A 356 1.63 6.22 -16.51
C PHE A 356 3.14 6.11 -16.23
N GLY A 357 3.95 6.50 -17.21
CA GLY A 357 5.41 6.43 -17.11
C GLY A 357 6.00 7.44 -16.11
N PHE A 358 7.20 7.12 -15.61
CA PHE A 358 7.94 8.02 -14.71
C PHE A 358 8.19 9.40 -15.35
N THR A 359 7.80 10.45 -14.63
CA THR A 359 8.11 11.85 -14.93
C THR A 359 8.30 12.64 -13.64
N ALA A 360 9.36 13.45 -13.58
CA ALA A 360 9.57 14.38 -12.47
C ALA A 360 8.66 15.62 -12.54
N LEU A 361 8.01 15.83 -13.69
CA LEU A 361 7.19 16.99 -14.03
C LEU A 361 5.73 16.58 -14.21
N TRP A 362 4.81 17.52 -13.99
CA TRP A 362 3.40 17.33 -14.32
C TRP A 362 3.20 17.14 -15.83
N GLN A 363 2.33 16.22 -16.21
CA GLN A 363 2.00 15.95 -17.61
C GLN A 363 0.48 15.83 -17.79
N ASN A 364 0.00 16.20 -18.97
CA ASN A 364 -1.36 15.93 -19.40
C ASN A 364 -1.37 14.61 -20.15
N PHE A 365 -1.95 13.58 -19.54
CA PHE A 365 -2.14 12.27 -20.13
C PHE A 365 -3.50 12.25 -20.82
N VAL A 366 -3.52 12.43 -22.13
CA VAL A 366 -4.72 12.19 -22.94
C VAL A 366 -4.90 10.68 -23.02
N LEU A 367 -6.04 10.16 -22.56
CA LEU A 367 -6.28 8.72 -22.61
C LEU A 367 -6.52 8.30 -24.07
N GLY A 368 -5.66 7.45 -24.63
CA GLY A 368 -5.68 7.11 -26.05
C GLY A 368 -4.48 6.27 -26.49
N GLY A 369 -4.50 5.88 -27.77
CA GLY A 369 -3.33 5.30 -28.44
C GLY A 369 -2.30 6.36 -28.84
N GLU A 370 -1.17 5.94 -29.42
CA GLU A 370 -0.06 6.85 -29.79
C GLU A 370 -0.48 7.99 -30.74
N ASP A 371 -1.51 7.78 -31.57
CA ASP A 371 -1.93 8.73 -32.61
C ASP A 371 -3.35 9.32 -32.43
N GLU A 372 -4.25 8.67 -31.67
CA GLU A 372 -5.64 9.13 -31.49
C GLU A 372 -6.17 8.94 -30.05
N PRO A 373 -6.90 9.93 -29.51
CA PRO A 373 -7.54 9.83 -28.20
C PRO A 373 -8.67 8.78 -28.21
N TYR A 374 -8.82 8.09 -27.09
CA TYR A 374 -10.02 7.29 -26.86
C TYR A 374 -11.21 8.18 -26.54
N LEU A 375 -12.37 7.78 -27.05
CA LEU A 375 -13.65 8.36 -26.75
C LEU A 375 -14.37 7.57 -25.66
N PHE A 376 -15.04 8.26 -24.77
CA PHE A 376 -15.77 7.68 -23.65
C PHE A 376 -17.21 8.17 -23.68
N TYR A 377 -18.16 7.24 -23.68
CA TYR A 377 -19.57 7.56 -23.58
C TYR A 377 -19.93 8.02 -22.17
N LEU A 378 -20.53 9.22 -22.07
CA LEU A 378 -21.11 9.76 -20.84
C LEU A 378 -22.59 10.07 -21.06
N LYS A 379 -23.45 9.58 -20.16
CA LYS A 379 -24.89 9.88 -20.16
C LYS A 379 -25.11 11.32 -19.69
N LYS A 380 -26.18 11.97 -20.14
CA LYS A 380 -26.58 13.27 -19.59
C LYS A 380 -26.80 13.20 -18.07
N GLY A 381 -26.30 14.18 -17.33
CA GLY A 381 -26.38 14.24 -15.86
C GLY A 381 -25.16 13.64 -15.17
N GLU A 382 -25.36 13.04 -13.99
CA GLU A 382 -24.28 12.51 -13.15
C GLU A 382 -23.72 11.19 -13.70
N ASN A 383 -22.41 11.17 -13.93
CA ASN A 383 -21.61 9.98 -14.21
C ASN A 383 -20.53 9.82 -13.14
N THR A 384 -19.98 8.61 -13.02
CA THR A 384 -18.79 8.36 -12.20
C THR A 384 -17.60 7.98 -13.05
N ILE A 385 -16.44 8.49 -12.68
CA ILE A 385 -15.13 8.09 -13.20
C ILE A 385 -14.38 7.48 -12.02
N ARG A 386 -14.04 6.20 -12.10
CA ARG A 386 -13.25 5.52 -11.08
C ARG A 386 -11.94 5.07 -11.68
N MET A 387 -10.86 5.29 -10.96
CA MET A 387 -9.57 4.71 -11.29
C MET A 387 -9.15 3.77 -10.17
N GLU A 388 -8.64 2.60 -10.55
CA GLU A 388 -8.20 1.56 -9.63
C GLU A 388 -6.75 1.18 -9.91
N VAL A 389 -5.96 0.95 -8.87
CA VAL A 389 -4.58 0.49 -9.00
C VAL A 389 -4.56 -0.96 -9.47
N VAL A 390 -3.86 -1.21 -10.58
CA VAL A 390 -3.59 -2.56 -11.10
C VAL A 390 -2.11 -2.68 -11.43
N LEU A 391 -1.61 -3.91 -11.56
CA LEU A 391 -0.21 -4.16 -11.95
C LEU A 391 -0.02 -4.21 -13.47
N GLY A 392 -1.09 -4.40 -14.26
CA GLY A 392 -0.99 -4.43 -15.72
C GLY A 392 -0.01 -5.50 -16.21
N ASP A 393 0.92 -5.12 -17.09
CA ASP A 393 1.86 -6.06 -17.72
C ASP A 393 3.03 -6.47 -16.81
N VAL A 394 3.32 -5.70 -15.74
CA VAL A 394 4.37 -6.09 -14.78
C VAL A 394 3.92 -7.21 -13.84
N ALA A 395 2.62 -7.51 -13.78
CA ALA A 395 2.05 -8.59 -12.97
C ALA A 395 2.70 -9.97 -13.25
N GLU A 396 2.85 -10.34 -14.53
CA GLU A 396 3.49 -11.61 -14.92
C GLU A 396 4.96 -11.67 -14.49
N ILE A 397 5.68 -10.55 -14.60
CA ILE A 397 7.09 -10.44 -14.26
C ILE A 397 7.27 -10.65 -12.75
N LEU A 398 6.45 -9.97 -11.94
CA LEU A 398 6.52 -10.07 -10.48
C LEU A 398 6.19 -11.48 -10.00
N ARG A 399 5.11 -12.07 -10.51
CA ARG A 399 4.72 -13.44 -10.18
C ARG A 399 5.82 -14.45 -10.46
N LYS A 400 6.47 -14.36 -11.62
CA LYS A 400 7.60 -15.24 -11.98
C LYS A 400 8.83 -14.99 -11.10
N ALA A 401 9.12 -13.75 -10.75
CA ALA A 401 10.21 -13.41 -9.86
C ALA A 401 9.98 -13.90 -8.42
N GLU A 402 8.75 -13.87 -7.93
CA GLU A 402 8.39 -14.40 -6.61
C GLU A 402 8.59 -15.92 -6.53
N GLU A 403 8.18 -16.65 -7.57
CA GLU A 403 8.48 -18.08 -7.68
C GLU A 403 10.00 -18.31 -7.71
N SER A 404 10.77 -17.47 -8.42
CA SER A 404 12.23 -17.52 -8.38
C SER A 404 12.78 -17.32 -6.96
N VAL A 405 12.25 -16.39 -6.17
CA VAL A 405 12.67 -16.20 -4.76
C VAL A 405 12.45 -17.47 -3.95
N TYR A 406 11.29 -18.12 -4.10
CA TYR A 406 11.01 -19.39 -3.42
C TYR A 406 12.01 -20.48 -3.82
N ILE A 407 12.21 -20.69 -5.13
CA ILE A 407 13.12 -21.70 -5.67
C ILE A 407 14.56 -21.46 -5.20
N LEU A 408 15.02 -20.20 -5.26
CA LEU A 408 16.38 -19.82 -4.87
C LEU A 408 16.60 -19.97 -3.35
N ASN A 409 15.60 -19.70 -2.52
CA ASN A 409 15.68 -19.95 -1.08
C ASN A 409 15.78 -21.45 -0.76
N SER A 410 15.03 -22.29 -1.47
CA SER A 410 15.16 -23.76 -1.32
C SER A 410 16.53 -24.25 -1.80
N ALA A 411 17.02 -23.76 -2.93
CA ALA A 411 18.37 -24.03 -3.42
C ALA A 411 19.45 -23.61 -2.40
N TYR A 412 19.31 -22.42 -1.82
CA TYR A 412 20.20 -21.91 -0.77
C TYR A 412 20.23 -22.85 0.45
N ARG A 413 19.07 -23.29 0.95
CA ARG A 413 18.99 -24.23 2.09
C ARG A 413 19.65 -25.57 1.77
N LYS A 414 19.39 -26.15 0.60
CA LYS A 414 20.03 -27.42 0.16
C LYS A 414 21.55 -27.31 0.09
N ILE A 415 22.09 -26.17 -0.37
CA ILE A 415 23.53 -25.92 -0.35
C ILE A 415 24.03 -25.78 1.09
N LEU A 416 23.32 -25.03 1.92
CA LEU A 416 23.64 -24.78 3.33
C LEU A 416 23.79 -26.10 4.12
N MET A 417 22.92 -27.09 3.89
CA MET A 417 23.01 -28.41 4.52
C MET A 417 24.34 -29.15 4.24
N ILE A 418 24.99 -28.86 3.11
CA ILE A 418 26.27 -29.50 2.73
C ILE A 418 27.47 -28.68 3.19
N VAL A 419 27.40 -27.36 3.06
CA VAL A 419 28.56 -26.48 3.30
C VAL A 419 28.63 -25.96 4.74
N GLY A 420 27.52 -25.99 5.47
CA GLY A 420 27.37 -25.44 6.82
C GLY A 420 27.17 -23.92 6.82
N SER A 421 26.80 -23.36 7.99
CA SER A 421 26.62 -21.91 8.17
C SER A 421 27.92 -21.10 8.07
N SER A 422 29.06 -21.75 8.34
CA SER A 422 30.40 -21.19 8.23
C SER A 422 31.29 -22.08 7.34
N PRO A 423 31.11 -22.01 6.01
CA PRO A 423 31.81 -22.90 5.10
C PRO A 423 33.31 -22.61 4.99
N ASP A 424 34.12 -23.66 4.88
CA ASP A 424 35.56 -23.55 4.64
C ASP A 424 35.83 -23.10 3.20
N ARG A 425 36.47 -21.94 3.06
CA ARG A 425 36.75 -21.30 1.77
C ARG A 425 37.68 -22.11 0.87
N TYR A 426 38.52 -22.97 1.45
CA TYR A 426 39.55 -23.73 0.75
C TYR A 426 39.12 -25.15 0.39
N ARG A 427 37.96 -25.59 0.88
CA ARG A 427 37.43 -26.94 0.61
C ARG A 427 36.58 -26.96 -0.65
N ASP A 428 36.84 -27.92 -1.54
CA ASP A 428 35.90 -28.27 -2.61
C ASP A 428 34.85 -29.25 -2.06
N TYR A 429 33.63 -28.76 -1.86
CA TYR A 429 32.50 -29.54 -1.37
C TYR A 429 31.88 -30.46 -2.44
N GLN A 430 32.35 -30.39 -3.69
CA GLN A 430 31.89 -31.18 -4.83
C GLN A 430 30.37 -31.09 -5.04
N LEU A 431 29.80 -29.88 -4.89
CA LEU A 431 28.35 -29.64 -4.98
C LEU A 431 27.73 -30.15 -6.28
N HIS A 432 28.45 -30.05 -7.40
CA HIS A 432 28.02 -30.59 -8.69
C HIS A 432 27.81 -32.12 -8.72
N LYS A 433 28.43 -32.87 -7.80
CA LYS A 433 28.23 -34.31 -7.66
C LYS A 433 27.15 -34.64 -6.62
N LYS A 434 27.08 -33.85 -5.55
CA LYS A 434 26.19 -34.10 -4.42
C LYS A 434 24.76 -33.61 -4.66
N ILE A 435 24.62 -32.45 -5.32
CA ILE A 435 23.33 -31.79 -5.60
C ILE A 435 23.29 -31.27 -7.06
N PRO A 436 23.47 -32.15 -8.06
CA PRO A 436 23.50 -31.75 -9.48
C PRO A 436 22.24 -30.99 -9.90
N ASP A 437 21.07 -31.37 -9.38
CA ASP A 437 19.80 -30.72 -9.69
C ASP A 437 19.76 -29.27 -9.21
N VAL A 438 20.30 -28.99 -8.02
CA VAL A 438 20.38 -27.62 -7.49
C VAL A 438 21.26 -26.76 -8.40
N ILE A 439 22.40 -27.30 -8.87
CA ILE A 439 23.29 -26.58 -9.80
C ILE A 439 22.57 -26.28 -11.12
N LYS A 440 21.79 -27.23 -11.65
CA LYS A 440 20.96 -27.04 -12.83
C LYS A 440 19.91 -25.94 -12.60
N THR A 441 19.20 -25.99 -11.47
CA THR A 441 18.21 -24.99 -11.07
C THR A 441 18.80 -23.59 -11.01
N LEU A 442 20.03 -23.40 -10.50
CA LEU A 442 20.67 -22.08 -10.51
C LEU A 442 20.81 -21.54 -11.95
N GLY A 443 21.22 -22.38 -12.90
CA GLY A 443 21.31 -21.98 -14.31
C GLY A 443 19.96 -21.60 -14.92
N GLU A 444 18.94 -22.44 -14.71
CA GLU A 444 17.57 -22.19 -15.19
C GLU A 444 16.99 -20.88 -14.62
N GLN A 445 17.22 -20.61 -13.32
CA GLN A 445 16.79 -19.37 -12.69
C GLN A 445 17.60 -18.16 -13.18
N GLY A 446 18.89 -18.34 -13.50
CA GLY A 446 19.71 -17.30 -14.13
C GLY A 446 19.15 -16.85 -15.49
N GLU A 447 18.79 -17.80 -16.35
CA GLU A 447 18.16 -17.54 -17.65
C GLU A 447 16.79 -16.87 -17.49
N LEU A 448 15.95 -17.37 -16.57
CA LEU A 448 14.65 -16.79 -16.29
C LEU A 448 14.77 -15.32 -15.85
N LEU A 449 15.58 -15.02 -14.83
CA LEU A 449 15.73 -13.65 -14.33
C LEU A 449 16.29 -12.69 -15.39
N ARG A 450 17.15 -13.18 -16.29
CA ARG A 450 17.62 -12.40 -17.45
C ARG A 450 16.46 -12.08 -18.40
N SER A 451 15.62 -13.07 -18.73
CA SER A 451 14.46 -12.85 -19.59
C SER A 451 13.43 -11.88 -18.97
N LEU A 452 13.23 -11.95 -17.65
CA LEU A 452 12.36 -11.02 -16.92
C LEU A 452 12.91 -9.59 -16.96
N SER A 453 14.23 -9.45 -16.79
CA SER A 453 14.92 -8.17 -16.93
C SER A 453 14.75 -7.55 -18.32
N ASP A 454 14.86 -8.36 -19.37
CA ASP A 454 14.70 -7.90 -20.76
C ASP A 454 13.24 -7.46 -21.05
N LYS A 455 12.26 -8.24 -20.60
CA LYS A 455 10.83 -7.88 -20.69
C LYS A 455 10.54 -6.55 -19.96
N LEU A 456 11.09 -6.36 -18.77
CA LEU A 456 10.89 -5.14 -18.00
C LEU A 456 11.44 -3.90 -18.74
N VAL A 457 12.58 -4.02 -19.42
CA VAL A 457 13.16 -2.92 -20.22
C VAL A 457 12.29 -2.62 -21.44
N GLN A 458 11.72 -3.64 -22.08
CA GLN A 458 10.80 -3.45 -23.21
C GLN A 458 9.55 -2.67 -22.78
N LEU A 459 8.97 -3.00 -21.63
CA LEU A 459 7.77 -2.32 -21.13
C LEU A 459 8.02 -0.89 -20.64
N THR A 460 9.18 -0.62 -20.04
CA THR A 460 9.45 0.67 -19.36
C THR A 460 10.28 1.64 -20.21
N GLY A 461 10.89 1.18 -21.29
CA GLY A 461 11.78 1.96 -22.16
C GLY A 461 13.07 2.46 -21.46
N GLN A 462 13.31 2.08 -20.20
CA GLN A 462 14.40 2.62 -19.39
C GLN A 462 15.25 1.52 -18.74
N ARG A 463 16.57 1.70 -18.75
CA ARG A 463 17.52 0.87 -17.99
C ARG A 463 17.80 1.52 -16.63
N GLY A 464 16.90 1.29 -15.67
CA GLY A 464 17.00 1.84 -14.30
C GLY A 464 17.80 0.98 -13.31
N SER A 465 17.79 1.36 -12.03
CA SER A 465 18.37 0.60 -10.91
C SER A 465 17.76 -0.80 -10.76
N ASN A 466 16.48 -0.94 -11.08
CA ASN A 466 15.70 -2.19 -11.01
C ASN A 466 16.26 -3.26 -11.96
N HIS A 467 16.64 -2.85 -13.17
CA HIS A 467 17.31 -3.71 -14.15
C HIS A 467 18.67 -4.24 -13.64
N ALA A 468 19.37 -3.48 -12.79
CA ALA A 468 20.68 -3.90 -12.27
C ALA A 468 20.56 -5.04 -11.23
N ILE A 469 19.47 -5.09 -10.46
CA ILE A 469 19.24 -6.13 -9.44
C ILE A 469 19.03 -7.48 -10.12
N LEU A 470 18.07 -7.56 -11.05
CA LEU A 470 17.75 -8.78 -11.79
C LEU A 470 18.98 -9.31 -12.55
N ASN A 471 19.69 -8.44 -13.27
CA ASN A 471 20.89 -8.85 -14.02
C ASN A 471 22.04 -9.31 -13.13
N ARG A 472 22.26 -8.64 -11.98
CA ARG A 472 23.32 -9.02 -11.05
C ARG A 472 23.06 -10.42 -10.50
N LEU A 473 21.83 -10.70 -10.09
CA LEU A 473 21.46 -12.02 -9.58
C LEU A 473 21.53 -13.06 -10.71
N ALA A 474 20.98 -12.76 -11.90
CA ALA A 474 21.09 -13.63 -13.07
C ALA A 474 22.54 -14.02 -13.38
N TYR A 475 23.45 -13.04 -13.44
CA TYR A 475 24.87 -13.28 -13.65
C TYR A 475 25.51 -14.11 -12.53
N GLN A 476 25.17 -13.83 -11.27
CA GLN A 476 25.68 -14.59 -10.13
C GLN A 476 25.26 -16.06 -10.22
N LEU A 477 23.99 -16.32 -10.54
CA LEU A 477 23.44 -17.67 -10.68
C LEU A 477 24.07 -18.43 -11.84
N ASP A 478 24.17 -17.81 -13.02
CA ASP A 478 24.85 -18.37 -14.18
C ASP A 478 26.31 -18.76 -13.85
N ASP A 479 26.99 -17.88 -13.11
CA ASP A 479 28.39 -18.11 -12.74
C ASP A 479 28.54 -19.21 -11.69
N MET A 480 27.62 -19.30 -10.73
CA MET A 480 27.58 -20.37 -9.74
C MET A 480 27.28 -21.72 -10.38
N ALA A 481 26.38 -21.76 -11.37
CA ALA A 481 26.08 -22.96 -12.14
C ALA A 481 27.29 -23.44 -12.96
N LYS A 482 28.00 -22.51 -13.62
CA LYS A 482 29.22 -22.80 -14.42
C LYS A 482 30.44 -23.14 -13.56
N ARG A 483 30.54 -22.56 -12.36
CA ARG A 483 31.67 -22.74 -11.43
C ARG A 483 31.20 -23.12 -10.03
N PRO A 484 30.64 -24.34 -9.83
CA PRO A 484 30.07 -24.76 -8.54
C PRO A 484 31.06 -24.73 -7.38
N ARG A 485 32.37 -24.91 -7.66
CA ARG A 485 33.46 -24.83 -6.68
C ARG A 485 33.67 -23.44 -6.04
N THR A 486 32.91 -22.43 -6.46
CA THR A 486 33.00 -21.05 -5.94
C THR A 486 31.83 -20.69 -5.02
N ILE A 487 30.80 -21.54 -4.96
CA ILE A 487 29.54 -21.27 -4.25
C ILE A 487 29.77 -21.03 -2.75
N GLN A 488 30.66 -21.81 -2.12
CA GLN A 488 30.96 -21.70 -0.69
C GLN A 488 31.49 -20.31 -0.29
N ASN A 489 32.15 -19.61 -1.22
CA ASN A 489 32.68 -18.26 -0.99
C ASN A 489 31.64 -17.15 -1.23
N ARG A 490 30.44 -17.51 -1.68
CA ARG A 490 29.41 -16.59 -2.17
C ARG A 490 28.07 -16.73 -1.47
N MET A 491 27.96 -17.61 -0.46
CA MET A 491 26.70 -17.87 0.24
C MET A 491 26.05 -16.61 0.82
N VAL A 492 26.84 -15.72 1.45
CA VAL A 492 26.34 -14.44 1.97
C VAL A 492 25.78 -13.59 0.83
N GLN A 493 26.56 -13.41 -0.23
CA GLN A 493 26.17 -12.59 -1.38
C GLN A 493 24.96 -13.18 -2.13
N PHE A 494 24.81 -14.52 -2.15
CA PHE A 494 23.64 -15.19 -2.73
C PHE A 494 22.39 -14.87 -1.91
N ARG A 495 22.43 -15.07 -0.59
CA ARG A 495 21.33 -14.71 0.32
C ARG A 495 20.95 -13.23 0.18
N ASP A 496 21.94 -12.35 0.19
CA ASP A 496 21.69 -10.90 0.15
C ASP A 496 21.08 -10.47 -1.21
N ASN A 497 21.52 -11.07 -2.33
CA ASN A 497 20.92 -10.78 -3.65
C ASN A 497 19.51 -11.38 -3.79
N VAL A 498 19.20 -12.53 -3.19
CA VAL A 498 17.83 -13.06 -3.12
C VAL A 498 16.95 -12.16 -2.26
N GLY A 499 17.46 -11.65 -1.14
CA GLY A 499 16.78 -10.64 -0.33
C GLY A 499 16.49 -9.36 -1.13
N ALA A 500 17.47 -8.87 -1.89
CA ALA A 500 17.29 -7.71 -2.78
C ALA A 500 16.25 -7.96 -3.89
N LEU A 501 16.13 -9.18 -4.41
CA LEU A 501 15.06 -9.55 -5.34
C LEU A 501 13.68 -9.45 -4.67
N GLY A 502 13.56 -9.92 -3.42
CA GLY A 502 12.33 -9.77 -2.63
C GLY A 502 11.95 -8.30 -2.37
N THR A 503 12.92 -7.45 -2.01
CA THR A 503 12.69 -6.00 -1.90
C THR A 503 12.25 -5.38 -3.21
N TRP A 504 12.87 -5.76 -4.33
CA TRP A 504 12.48 -5.27 -5.66
C TRP A 504 11.04 -5.66 -6.02
N ILE A 505 10.59 -6.88 -5.71
CA ILE A 505 9.20 -7.31 -5.93
C ILE A 505 8.23 -6.38 -5.19
N ASN A 506 8.49 -6.13 -3.90
CA ASN A 506 7.65 -5.26 -3.07
C ASN A 506 7.63 -3.82 -3.61
N ASP A 507 8.78 -3.27 -4.00
CA ASP A 507 8.88 -1.91 -4.51
C ASP A 507 8.18 -1.75 -5.87
N THR A 508 8.28 -2.74 -6.76
CA THR A 508 7.63 -2.72 -8.08
C THR A 508 6.12 -3.00 -8.00
N ARG A 509 5.65 -3.70 -6.98
CA ARG A 509 4.21 -3.85 -6.70
C ARG A 509 3.55 -2.50 -6.36
N ASN A 510 4.29 -1.57 -5.78
CA ASN A 510 3.77 -0.23 -5.51
C ASN A 510 3.64 0.57 -6.82
N GLN A 511 2.42 1.03 -7.12
CA GLN A 511 2.08 1.77 -8.34
C GLN A 511 1.62 3.20 -8.02
N PRO A 512 2.46 4.08 -7.44
CA PRO A 512 2.04 5.42 -7.00
C PRO A 512 1.78 6.36 -8.18
N PHE A 513 0.62 7.02 -8.19
CA PHE A 513 0.28 8.03 -9.20
C PHE A 513 -0.42 9.20 -8.53
N GLU A 514 -0.02 10.42 -8.88
CA GLU A 514 -0.56 11.66 -8.32
C GLU A 514 -1.37 12.39 -9.38
N ILE A 515 -2.58 12.84 -9.02
CA ILE A 515 -3.50 13.57 -9.90
C ILE A 515 -3.71 14.98 -9.35
N ASP A 516 -3.67 15.96 -10.25
CA ASP A 516 -4.07 17.35 -10.00
C ASP A 516 -5.51 17.56 -10.47
N TYR A 517 -5.85 17.26 -11.73
CA TYR A 517 -7.23 17.33 -12.22
C TYR A 517 -7.47 16.46 -13.46
N PHE A 518 -8.76 16.24 -13.75
CA PHE A 518 -9.25 15.71 -15.02
C PHE A 518 -9.80 16.83 -15.90
N VAL A 519 -9.70 16.64 -17.21
CA VAL A 519 -10.36 17.46 -18.23
C VAL A 519 -11.18 16.54 -19.12
N ILE A 520 -12.48 16.77 -19.15
CA ILE A 520 -13.42 16.08 -20.03
C ILE A 520 -13.74 17.04 -21.17
N SER A 521 -13.34 16.73 -22.39
CA SER A 521 -13.36 17.71 -23.50
C SER A 521 -13.78 17.09 -24.83
N ALA A 522 -14.00 17.94 -25.83
CA ALA A 522 -13.98 17.54 -27.22
C ALA A 522 -12.57 17.05 -27.61
N PRO A 523 -12.45 16.10 -28.56
CA PRO A 523 -11.15 15.72 -29.12
C PRO A 523 -10.46 16.91 -29.79
N GLY A 524 -9.17 17.11 -29.52
CA GLY A 524 -8.38 18.19 -30.10
C GLY A 524 -8.54 19.57 -29.47
N GLU A 525 -9.36 19.71 -28.42
CA GLU A 525 -9.51 20.95 -27.66
C GLU A 525 -8.18 21.38 -27.00
N GLU A 526 -7.87 22.68 -27.00
CA GLU A 526 -6.67 23.19 -26.35
C GLU A 526 -6.78 23.15 -24.82
N ILE A 527 -6.05 22.22 -24.21
CA ILE A 527 -5.98 22.08 -22.75
C ILE A 527 -4.85 22.92 -22.12
N PRO A 528 -5.02 23.45 -20.89
CA PRO A 528 -3.97 24.18 -20.19
C PRO A 528 -2.68 23.37 -20.06
N LYS A 529 -1.52 24.04 -20.19
CA LYS A 529 -0.22 23.36 -20.09
C LYS A 529 0.00 22.79 -18.70
N ALA A 530 0.35 21.50 -18.64
CA ALA A 530 0.61 20.80 -17.39
C ALA A 530 1.72 21.46 -16.54
N GLU A 531 2.81 21.88 -17.18
CA GLU A 531 3.91 22.56 -16.50
C GLU A 531 4.02 24.04 -16.85
N ALA A 532 4.53 24.79 -15.87
CA ALA A 532 4.87 26.18 -16.06
C ALA A 532 6.16 26.31 -16.89
N SER A 533 6.24 27.34 -17.73
CA SER A 533 7.49 27.68 -18.43
C SER A 533 8.65 27.86 -17.45
N PHE A 534 9.87 27.45 -17.84
CA PHE A 534 11.08 27.49 -17.00
C PHE A 534 11.27 28.80 -16.21
N PHE A 535 11.04 29.95 -16.86
CA PHE A 535 11.14 31.26 -16.22
C PHE A 535 10.12 31.48 -15.09
N ARG A 536 8.86 31.03 -15.28
CA ARG A 536 7.84 31.12 -14.23
C ARG A 536 8.20 30.25 -13.03
N ARG A 537 8.77 29.06 -13.27
CA ARG A 537 9.27 28.19 -12.19
C ARG A 537 10.41 28.83 -11.42
N MET A 538 11.38 29.45 -12.09
CA MET A 538 12.48 30.15 -11.42
C MET A 538 11.97 31.32 -10.55
N ILE A 539 11.01 32.10 -11.06
CA ILE A 539 10.37 33.19 -10.28
C ILE A 539 9.60 32.63 -9.08
N HIS A 540 8.91 31.50 -9.26
CA HIS A 540 8.23 30.78 -8.18
C HIS A 540 9.20 30.37 -7.08
N GLU A 541 10.28 29.68 -7.41
CA GLU A 541 11.30 29.23 -6.44
C GLU A 541 11.90 30.40 -5.66
N ILE A 542 12.22 31.51 -6.33
CA ILE A 542 12.71 32.74 -5.68
C ILE A 542 11.64 33.34 -4.76
N SER A 543 10.39 33.38 -5.20
CA SER A 543 9.28 33.95 -4.42
C SER A 543 8.96 33.09 -3.20
N ALA A 544 8.96 31.76 -3.34
CA ALA A 544 8.77 30.81 -2.25
C ALA A 544 9.92 30.89 -1.24
N PHE A 545 11.16 31.04 -1.73
CA PHE A 545 12.34 31.25 -0.88
C PHE A 545 12.26 32.57 -0.12
N ILE A 546 11.87 33.68 -0.75
CA ILE A 546 11.71 34.95 -0.03
C ILE A 546 10.57 34.87 1.00
N ALA A 547 9.44 34.25 0.62
CA ALA A 547 8.33 34.02 1.53
C ALA A 547 8.73 33.17 2.74
N SER A 548 9.69 32.26 2.58
CA SER A 548 10.15 31.41 3.69
C SER A 548 10.96 32.16 4.76
N PHE A 549 11.50 33.35 4.48
CA PHE A 549 12.15 34.20 5.50
C PHE A 549 11.18 35.14 6.23
N THR A 550 10.01 35.42 5.64
CA THR A 550 9.00 36.29 6.24
C THR A 550 7.96 35.52 7.05
N GLU A 551 7.79 34.22 6.79
CA GLU A 551 6.98 33.33 7.61
C GLU A 551 7.82 32.77 8.76
N ASP A 552 7.32 32.84 9.99
CA ASP A 552 7.98 32.28 11.17
C ASP A 552 7.75 30.76 11.22
N TYR A 553 8.70 30.00 10.70
CA TYR A 553 8.73 28.53 10.76
C TYR A 553 9.22 27.97 12.10
N SER A 554 9.69 28.82 13.03
CA SER A 554 10.16 28.37 14.34
C SER A 554 9.02 28.12 15.32
N SER A 555 7.90 28.84 15.18
CA SER A 555 6.60 28.46 15.75
C SER A 555 5.97 27.32 14.93
N VAL A 556 5.73 26.17 15.55
CA VAL A 556 5.03 25.05 14.90
C VAL A 556 3.52 25.35 14.89
N GLY A 557 3.09 26.18 13.94
CA GLY A 557 1.66 26.46 13.71
C GLY A 557 1.03 27.48 14.68
N ASN A 558 -0.31 27.51 14.74
CA ASN A 558 -1.12 28.49 15.47
C ASN A 558 -0.54 28.80 16.85
N VAL A 559 -0.20 30.07 17.08
CA VAL A 559 0.04 30.60 18.42
C VAL A 559 -1.28 31.22 18.83
N TYR A 560 -1.98 30.57 19.75
CA TYR A 560 -3.15 31.17 20.35
C TYR A 560 -2.66 32.15 21.43
N GLU A 561 -2.93 33.45 21.24
CA GLU A 561 -2.61 34.51 22.22
C GLU A 561 -3.62 34.57 23.40
N THR A 562 -4.55 33.63 23.47
CA THR A 562 -5.53 33.52 24.57
C THR A 562 -4.88 32.89 25.80
N ASP A 563 -5.11 33.48 26.97
CA ASP A 563 -4.64 33.02 28.29
C ASP A 563 -5.11 31.57 28.67
N GLU A 564 -5.97 30.96 27.86
CA GLU A 564 -6.56 29.62 28.08
C GLU A 564 -5.93 28.50 27.21
N ALA A 565 -4.88 28.79 26.42
CA ALA A 565 -4.25 27.78 25.57
C ALA A 565 -3.24 26.92 26.36
N ILE A 566 -3.35 25.59 26.25
CA ILE A 566 -2.42 24.64 26.88
C ILE A 566 -1.09 24.64 26.10
N THR A 567 0.02 24.81 26.80
CA THR A 567 1.37 24.71 26.23
C THR A 567 1.87 23.28 26.30
N VAL A 568 2.06 22.66 25.13
CA VAL A 568 2.55 21.28 25.01
C VAL A 568 3.94 21.29 24.43
N TRP A 569 4.90 20.70 25.12
CA TRP A 569 6.25 20.52 24.61
C TRP A 569 6.47 19.11 24.10
N ILE A 570 7.11 19.01 22.94
CA ILE A 570 7.55 17.75 22.36
C ILE A 570 9.06 17.76 22.18
N THR A 571 9.71 16.64 22.53
CA THR A 571 11.17 16.49 22.45
C THR A 571 11.64 15.63 21.27
N THR A 572 10.73 15.26 20.37
CA THR A 572 11.00 14.41 19.20
C THR A 572 11.55 15.19 18.00
N GLY A 573 11.73 14.52 16.85
CA GLY A 573 12.02 15.20 15.59
C GLY A 573 10.87 16.10 15.11
N ARG A 574 11.20 17.05 14.22
CA ARG A 574 10.25 18.03 13.65
C ARG A 574 9.07 17.37 12.93
N ASP A 575 9.31 16.28 12.21
CA ASP A 575 8.26 15.59 11.44
C ASP A 575 7.18 15.02 12.37
N GLN A 576 7.58 14.47 13.52
CA GLN A 576 6.65 13.97 14.54
C GLN A 576 5.85 15.12 15.16
N ALA A 577 6.49 16.27 15.42
CA ALA A 577 5.79 17.46 15.91
C ALA A 577 4.75 17.97 14.89
N GLN A 578 5.04 17.90 13.58
CA GLN A 578 4.07 18.26 12.54
C GLN A 578 2.89 17.27 12.48
N VAL A 579 3.14 15.97 12.65
CA VAL A 579 2.07 14.96 12.72
C VAL A 579 1.18 15.20 13.94
N LEU A 580 1.78 15.41 15.12
CA LEU A 580 1.00 15.69 16.32
C LEU A 580 0.22 17.00 16.20
N LYS A 581 0.83 18.06 15.65
CA LYS A 581 0.13 19.32 15.39
C LYS A 581 -1.07 19.10 14.48
N LYS A 582 -0.90 18.29 13.44
CA LYS A 582 -2.00 17.91 12.56
C LYS A 582 -3.11 17.19 13.31
N ILE A 583 -2.81 16.26 14.21
CA ILE A 583 -3.82 15.61 15.05
C ILE A 583 -4.53 16.63 15.97
N ILE A 584 -3.77 17.56 16.55
CA ILE A 584 -4.29 18.64 17.39
C ILE A 584 -5.28 19.50 16.61
N ASP A 585 -4.89 19.97 15.42
CA ASP A 585 -5.70 20.89 14.62
C ASP A 585 -6.87 20.18 13.89
N ASP A 586 -6.68 18.94 13.46
CA ASP A 586 -7.67 18.16 12.68
C ASP A 586 -8.74 17.51 13.57
N SER A 587 -8.40 17.12 14.82
CA SER A 587 -9.29 16.35 15.71
C SER A 587 -9.43 16.95 17.12
N PHE A 588 -8.32 17.10 17.87
CA PHE A 588 -8.41 17.48 19.28
C PHE A 588 -9.08 18.85 19.52
N VAL A 589 -8.61 19.91 18.84
CA VAL A 589 -9.15 21.26 19.00
C VAL A 589 -10.61 21.34 18.51
N PRO A 590 -10.98 20.80 17.32
CA PRO A 590 -12.37 20.77 16.89
C PRO A 590 -13.34 20.01 17.81
N GLU A 591 -12.89 18.90 18.42
CA GLU A 591 -13.75 18.04 19.24
C GLU A 591 -13.89 18.55 20.69
N THR A 592 -12.80 19.07 21.25
CA THR A 592 -12.76 19.50 22.66
C THR A 592 -12.97 21.00 22.84
N GLY A 593 -12.68 21.80 21.81
CA GLY A 593 -12.64 23.27 21.89
C GLY A 593 -11.40 23.82 22.63
N ILE A 594 -10.49 22.96 23.09
CA ILE A 594 -9.32 23.35 23.88
C ILE A 594 -8.18 23.78 22.94
N ALA A 595 -7.70 25.01 23.10
CA ALA A 595 -6.57 25.53 22.31
C ALA A 595 -5.23 24.92 22.80
N VAL A 596 -4.37 24.54 21.86
CA VAL A 596 -3.06 23.92 22.16
C VAL A 596 -1.93 24.61 21.40
N ASN A 597 -0.95 25.11 22.14
CA ASN A 597 0.31 25.65 21.65
C ASN A 597 1.40 24.56 21.71
N LEU A 598 1.72 23.97 20.56
CA LEU A 598 2.74 22.92 20.47
C LEU A 598 4.12 23.54 20.19
N GLU A 599 5.09 23.29 21.06
CA GLU A 599 6.46 23.76 20.90
C GLU A 599 7.47 22.61 20.84
N LEU A 600 8.40 22.71 19.89
CA LEU A 600 9.50 21.77 19.75
C LEU A 600 10.68 22.25 20.58
N VAL A 601 11.09 21.45 21.57
CA VAL A 601 12.16 21.80 22.52
C VAL A 601 13.21 20.71 22.62
N GLN A 602 14.43 21.08 23.05
CA GLN A 602 15.45 20.09 23.37
C GLN A 602 15.16 19.44 24.72
N GLN A 603 15.30 18.12 24.81
CA GLN A 603 14.96 17.35 26.01
C GLN A 603 15.69 17.82 27.28
N ASN A 604 16.95 18.26 27.15
CA ASN A 604 17.75 18.78 28.26
C ASN A 604 17.27 20.13 28.84
N VAL A 605 16.36 20.83 28.14
CA VAL A 605 15.79 22.11 28.59
C VAL A 605 14.55 21.92 29.46
N LEU A 606 13.86 20.79 29.33
CA LEU A 606 12.57 20.54 29.97
C LEU A 606 12.62 20.70 31.50
N LEU A 607 13.52 19.99 32.19
CA LEU A 607 13.61 20.07 33.64
C LEU A 607 14.07 21.45 34.14
N PRO A 608 15.17 22.06 33.63
CA PRO A 608 15.56 23.41 34.06
C PRO A 608 14.45 24.45 33.88
N ALA A 609 13.70 24.40 32.77
CA ALA A 609 12.60 25.32 32.51
C ALA A 609 11.43 25.10 33.48
N THR A 610 11.07 23.84 33.74
CA THR A 610 9.99 23.47 34.68
C THR A 610 10.32 23.96 36.09
N VAL A 611 11.54 23.74 36.58
CA VAL A 611 11.98 24.22 37.90
C VAL A 611 12.06 25.75 37.96
N ALA A 612 12.33 26.41 36.82
CA ALA A 612 12.33 27.87 36.71
C ALA A 612 10.92 28.50 36.57
N GLY A 613 9.84 27.70 36.63
CA GLY A 613 8.47 28.17 36.46
C GLY A 613 8.14 28.61 35.03
N ARG A 614 8.88 28.11 34.03
CA ARG A 614 8.69 28.37 32.59
C ARG A 614 8.56 27.07 31.79
N GLY A 615 8.18 25.99 32.46
CA GLY A 615 7.92 24.70 31.82
C GLY A 615 6.56 24.70 31.10
N PRO A 616 6.30 23.67 30.29
CA PRO A 616 5.01 23.47 29.65
C PRO A 616 3.97 22.98 30.66
N ASP A 617 2.70 22.99 30.25
CA ASP A 617 1.62 22.32 30.97
C ASP A 617 1.72 20.79 30.81
N VAL A 618 2.07 20.34 29.59
CA VAL A 618 2.24 18.92 29.26
C VAL A 618 3.51 18.72 28.45
N ALA A 619 4.28 17.69 28.78
CA ALA A 619 5.44 17.25 28.00
C ALA A 619 5.18 15.86 27.42
N LEU A 620 5.32 15.73 26.10
CA LEU A 620 5.15 14.48 25.37
C LEU A 620 6.50 13.90 24.93
N SER A 621 6.50 12.59 24.70
CA SER A 621 7.64 11.80 24.24
C SER A 621 8.87 11.90 25.14
N VAL A 622 8.64 12.02 26.45
CA VAL A 622 9.66 11.96 27.51
C VAL A 622 10.01 10.50 27.84
N PHE A 623 11.17 10.24 28.46
CA PHE A 623 11.50 8.88 28.87
C PHE A 623 10.56 8.41 29.98
N ASN A 624 10.24 7.12 30.01
CA ASN A 624 9.34 6.54 31.01
C ASN A 624 9.82 6.73 32.47
N SER A 625 11.11 7.00 32.69
CA SER A 625 11.69 7.30 33.99
C SER A 625 11.55 8.77 34.42
N ASP A 626 11.28 9.69 33.47
CA ASP A 626 11.25 11.13 33.73
C ASP A 626 10.09 11.56 34.65
N PRO A 627 8.84 11.04 34.50
CA PRO A 627 7.73 11.41 35.37
C PRO A 627 8.00 11.19 36.86
N VAL A 628 8.54 10.03 37.23
CA VAL A 628 8.92 9.74 38.63
C VAL A 628 10.10 10.59 39.07
N ASN A 629 11.11 10.78 38.19
CA ASN A 629 12.24 11.66 38.48
C ASN A 629 11.80 13.11 38.77
N TYR A 630 10.80 13.62 38.04
CA TYR A 630 10.27 14.96 38.24
C TYR A 630 9.38 15.03 39.48
N ALA A 631 8.58 13.99 39.75
CA ALA A 631 7.79 13.87 40.97
C ALA A 631 8.66 13.94 42.24
N THR A 632 9.82 13.27 42.26
CA THR A 632 10.77 13.34 43.40
C THR A 632 11.33 14.75 43.65
N ARG A 633 11.26 15.64 42.66
CA ARG A 633 11.74 17.03 42.71
C ARG A 633 10.60 18.04 42.88
N ASN A 634 9.38 17.55 43.09
CA ASN A 634 8.16 18.37 43.11
C ASN A 634 7.99 19.20 41.82
N ALA A 635 8.40 18.64 40.68
CA ALA A 635 8.39 19.26 39.36
C ALA A 635 7.40 18.60 38.39
N ALA A 636 6.50 17.75 38.90
CA ALA A 636 5.40 17.14 38.16
C ALA A 636 4.13 17.15 39.01
N VAL A 637 2.99 17.29 38.35
CA VAL A 637 1.66 17.30 38.98
C VAL A 637 1.20 15.86 39.22
N ASP A 638 0.64 15.60 40.41
CA ASP A 638 0.00 14.31 40.70
C ASP A 638 -1.38 14.25 40.03
N LEU A 639 -1.51 13.40 39.02
CA LEU A 639 -2.74 13.24 38.24
C LEU A 639 -3.90 12.68 39.07
N THR A 640 -3.63 12.05 40.22
CA THR A 640 -4.69 11.51 41.10
C THR A 640 -5.61 12.57 41.70
N GLN A 641 -5.22 13.85 41.62
CA GLN A 641 -6.05 14.97 42.06
C GLN A 641 -7.21 15.29 41.08
N PHE A 642 -7.16 14.80 39.84
CA PHE A 642 -8.19 15.06 38.84
C PHE A 642 -9.39 14.11 39.02
N PRO A 643 -10.63 14.64 39.12
CA PRO A 643 -11.81 13.83 39.44
C PRO A 643 -12.20 12.84 38.33
N ASP A 644 -11.83 13.15 37.09
CA ASP A 644 -12.07 12.41 35.86
C ASP A 644 -10.95 11.42 35.49
N LEU A 645 -9.89 11.32 36.31
CA LEU A 645 -8.76 10.43 36.04
C LEU A 645 -9.20 9.00 35.74
N ASN A 646 -10.16 8.46 36.49
CA ASN A 646 -10.62 7.08 36.32
C ASN A 646 -11.30 6.82 34.97
N GLU A 647 -11.81 7.85 34.29
CA GLU A 647 -12.35 7.72 32.94
C GLU A 647 -11.22 7.53 31.93
N VAL A 648 -10.17 8.36 32.05
CA VAL A 648 -8.96 8.30 31.22
C VAL A 648 -8.19 6.98 31.43
N LEU A 649 -8.11 6.49 32.68
CA LEU A 649 -7.37 5.26 32.97
C LEU A 649 -7.98 3.99 32.35
N ARG A 650 -9.22 4.03 31.86
CA ARG A 650 -9.86 2.87 31.19
C ARG A 650 -9.18 2.49 29.87
N GLU A 651 -8.45 3.43 29.25
CA GLU A 651 -7.72 3.19 28.02
C GLU A 651 -6.38 2.46 28.25
N PHE A 652 -5.95 2.31 29.51
CA PHE A 652 -4.65 1.77 29.88
C PHE A 652 -4.78 0.50 30.72
N THR A 653 -3.76 -0.36 30.65
CA THR A 653 -3.65 -1.51 31.54
C THR A 653 -2.89 -1.13 32.81
N ASP A 654 -3.17 -1.80 33.93
CA ASP A 654 -2.43 -1.53 35.17
C ASP A 654 -0.91 -1.68 35.02
N ALA A 655 -0.48 -2.62 34.17
CA ALA A 655 0.93 -2.87 33.88
C ALA A 655 1.60 -1.69 33.16
N SER A 656 0.90 -1.00 32.26
CA SER A 656 1.46 0.15 31.53
C SER A 656 1.56 1.41 32.39
N LEU A 657 0.73 1.52 33.44
CA LEU A 657 0.74 2.66 34.37
C LEU A 657 1.80 2.54 35.46
N LEU A 658 2.25 1.31 35.77
CA LEU A 658 3.18 1.05 36.88
C LEU A 658 4.45 1.91 36.86
N PRO A 659 5.13 2.15 35.72
CA PRO A 659 6.33 3.00 35.67
C PRO A 659 6.10 4.46 36.07
N PHE A 660 4.86 4.94 36.04
CA PHE A 660 4.50 6.33 36.29
C PHE A 660 3.97 6.59 37.70
N ARG A 661 3.87 5.54 38.54
CA ARG A 661 3.37 5.63 39.92
C ARG A 661 4.52 5.87 40.90
N PHE A 662 4.31 6.81 41.82
CA PHE A 662 5.27 7.11 42.90
C PHE A 662 4.52 7.52 44.18
N GLN A 663 4.87 6.91 45.32
CA GLN A 663 4.27 7.21 46.63
C GLN A 663 2.72 7.24 46.68
N GLY A 664 2.06 6.43 45.85
CA GLY A 664 0.59 6.38 45.76
C GLY A 664 -0.03 7.35 44.74
N GLY A 665 0.74 8.32 44.24
CA GLY A 665 0.35 9.21 43.15
C GLY A 665 0.67 8.63 41.76
N LEU A 666 0.19 9.33 40.72
CA LEU A 666 0.42 9.02 39.30
C LEU A 666 0.90 10.29 38.60
N TYR A 667 2.07 10.27 37.97
CA TYR A 667 2.72 11.51 37.48
C TYR A 667 2.87 11.57 35.95
N GLY A 668 2.26 10.64 35.23
CA GLY A 668 2.28 10.58 33.78
C GLY A 668 1.39 9.48 33.23
N LEU A 669 1.16 9.51 31.91
CA LEU A 669 0.41 8.52 31.16
C LEU A 669 1.29 7.93 30.05
N PRO A 670 1.17 6.63 29.74
CA PRO A 670 1.93 6.01 28.66
C PRO A 670 1.45 6.53 27.29
N GLU A 671 2.36 7.13 26.53
CA GLU A 671 2.11 7.51 25.13
C GLU A 671 2.33 6.33 24.17
N GLN A 672 3.32 5.47 24.44
CA GLN A 672 3.70 4.34 23.59
C GLN A 672 3.90 3.06 24.43
N GLN A 673 3.52 1.91 23.86
CA GLN A 673 3.77 0.59 24.43
C GLN A 673 4.51 -0.29 23.43
N LEU A 674 5.47 -1.06 23.93
CA LEU A 674 6.27 -1.99 23.12
C LEU A 674 5.77 -3.42 23.32
N PHE A 675 5.38 -4.07 22.23
CA PHE A 675 5.00 -5.48 22.21
C PHE A 675 6.12 -6.31 21.61
N LEU A 676 6.66 -7.24 22.39
CA LEU A 676 7.65 -8.20 21.89
C LEU A 676 6.94 -9.32 21.15
N MET A 677 7.08 -9.34 19.82
CA MET A 677 6.53 -10.39 18.96
C MET A 677 7.62 -11.37 18.53
N MET A 678 7.32 -12.67 18.58
CA MET A 678 8.20 -13.72 18.07
C MET A 678 7.63 -14.25 16.75
N PHE A 679 8.41 -14.10 15.68
CA PHE A 679 8.11 -14.70 14.38
C PHE A 679 9.00 -15.93 14.18
N TYR A 680 8.42 -17.02 13.72
CA TYR A 680 9.14 -18.24 13.38
C TYR A 680 8.66 -18.73 12.01
N ARG A 681 9.52 -19.43 11.27
CA ARG A 681 9.12 -19.98 9.97
C ARG A 681 8.71 -21.44 10.08
N LYS A 682 7.44 -21.73 9.80
CA LYS A 682 6.90 -23.09 9.79
C LYS A 682 7.60 -23.99 8.76
N ASP A 683 7.92 -23.48 7.59
CA ASP A 683 8.58 -24.25 6.53
C ASP A 683 9.98 -24.74 6.92
N ILE A 684 10.71 -24.01 7.78
CA ILE A 684 11.98 -24.50 8.34
C ILE A 684 11.72 -25.58 9.38
N LEU A 685 10.69 -25.41 10.22
CA LEU A 685 10.34 -26.39 11.25
C LEU A 685 9.80 -27.70 10.67
N GLU A 686 9.14 -27.66 9.51
CA GLU A 686 8.70 -28.85 8.78
C GLU A 686 9.86 -29.62 8.12
N GLU A 687 10.98 -28.95 7.85
CA GLU A 687 12.20 -29.52 7.26
C GLU A 687 13.22 -30.02 8.32
N LEU A 688 13.01 -29.72 9.62
CA LEU A 688 13.86 -30.14 10.76
C LEU A 688 13.29 -31.39 11.45
#